data_AF-A0A6G4CJZ5-F1
#
_entry.id   AF-A0A6G4CJZ5-F1
#
_cell.length_a   1.000
_cell.length_b   1.000
_cell.length_c   1.000
_cell.angle_alpha   90.00
_cell.angle_beta   90.00
_cell.angle_gamma   90.00
#
_symmetry.space_group_name_H-M   'P 1'
#
loop_
_entity.id
_entity.type
_entity.pdbx_description
1 polymer ?
#
loop_
_entity_poly.entity_id
_entity_poly.type
_entity_poly.pdbx_seq_one_letter_code
_entity_poly.pdbx_strand_id
1 'polypeptide(L)'
;MTLIIGGYLYISPHTAYCSTVSAEISYQTFRDFAENKGQFSPGSLNLNIYDKHGALVGTLDKAPMIDFSSTDLLGISTLIHPQYLSSVRHNIGYKSVSFGNGQNKYNIVDRNNHSGLDFHAPRLDKLVTEVTPATLTQQGPVSGVYANKNRYPVFYRMGSGTQYIKDKNGNLTRISGAYQFVTGGTVGSPNSYQNGQMITSRPGDTFNPQHGPLASYGQAGDSGSPLYAFDTLLNKWVIVGVLTAGNGVAGPGNNWAVMPTNWIKDTINSDFDQPINITNKNVPVIWTFNQSLGTGSLSHDGISFEMHGKKGNDLNHGKNLLFSGNEAKITLDSDVDQGAGYLQFNGHFSVASPDHHSWKGAGIIVDKDSDVIWKVKGVKGDNLHKIGEGTLVINGTGINDGGLKVGDGTVILNQEADSNGYVQAFSSIELSSGRPTVVLTNEKQINPDSIFWGYRGGNLDLNGNNITFTRLNADDYGAKIINNSNKTSTLNISRPDSNLSIFHGVISGNINVNIDGKNTNGSDFFDGSIYLPYTKLTKNGGELTFQGHPVIHASVNGSDPVSLTQNDWERRDYTIDSLYIYNTEFNVSRDASVYSTVHSFNSDTVIGSDNVAIDKNEGKGTHPNIVTGKSIASDNNKSNFKGQIFLYGSSSLTIKDNFEGGIFALGNGTVKIQSGKAILNQYSHILGYANLSVEDNGELIAYKGLQSANPIKLNDSKVTLSGSGTNELYNISEINLNGSGSTLSVENGAYLLSKIKSDSSSTVSFNSDCKSYCDDKRYATNWLGSIDGSNITLTMNNNNWLVNHNSSVSSASINNSVIDMSSYN
;
A
#
# COMPACT_ATOMS: atom_id res chain seq x y z
N MET A 1 -24.05 -48.35 55.46
CA MET A 1 -22.87 -48.46 56.36
C MET A 1 -21.93 -49.47 55.73
N THR A 2 -20.63 -49.21 55.79
CA THR A 2 -19.53 -49.92 55.11
C THR A 2 -19.14 -49.33 53.74
N LEU A 3 -17.97 -48.68 53.77
CA LEU A 3 -17.19 -48.02 52.72
C LEU A 3 -16.63 -49.05 51.73
N ILE A 4 -16.67 -48.77 50.43
CA ILE A 4 -15.88 -49.47 49.41
C ILE A 4 -14.98 -48.46 48.68
N ILE A 5 -13.72 -48.87 48.58
CA ILE A 5 -12.55 -48.19 48.02
C ILE A 5 -12.71 -48.03 46.50
N GLY A 6 -12.51 -46.82 45.98
CA GLY A 6 -12.38 -46.52 44.56
C GLY A 6 -11.04 -45.85 44.28
N GLY A 7 -10.17 -46.53 43.53
CA GLY A 7 -8.84 -46.05 43.16
C GLY A 7 -8.90 -44.85 42.20
N TYR A 8 -8.13 -43.81 42.52
CA TYR A 8 -7.87 -42.69 41.63
C TYR A 8 -6.72 -43.05 40.68
N LEU A 9 -7.04 -43.13 39.39
CA LEU A 9 -6.07 -43.11 38.30
C LEU A 9 -5.53 -41.67 38.19
N TYR A 10 -4.25 -41.47 38.53
CA TYR A 10 -3.58 -40.19 38.33
C TYR A 10 -3.37 -39.93 36.83
N ILE A 11 -4.30 -39.21 36.21
CA ILE A 11 -4.06 -38.52 34.94
C ILE A 11 -3.32 -37.23 35.29
N SER A 12 -2.01 -37.19 35.03
CA SER A 12 -1.20 -35.99 35.24
C SER A 12 -1.66 -34.91 34.24
N PRO A 13 -2.06 -33.70 34.68
CA PRO A 13 -2.37 -32.63 33.76
C PRO A 13 -1.07 -32.12 33.15
N HIS A 14 -0.88 -32.35 31.86
CA HIS A 14 0.17 -31.71 31.08
C HIS A 14 0.00 -30.18 31.18
N THR A 15 0.92 -29.55 31.88
CA THR A 15 0.97 -28.10 32.02
C THR A 15 1.55 -27.49 30.72
N ALA A 16 0.74 -26.66 30.06
CA ALA A 16 0.96 -26.11 28.73
C ALA A 16 1.49 -24.68 28.79
N TYR A 17 2.58 -24.34 28.09
CA TYR A 17 3.11 -22.96 28.04
C TYR A 17 4.11 -22.76 26.91
N CYS A 18 4.49 -21.55 26.49
CA CYS A 18 3.84 -20.38 25.87
C CYS A 18 4.43 -19.73 24.56
N SER A 19 5.25 -18.66 24.56
CA SER A 19 6.03 -17.95 23.49
C SER A 19 6.65 -16.74 24.22
N THR A 20 7.98 -16.60 24.28
CA THR A 20 8.64 -15.70 25.25
C THR A 20 9.66 -14.78 24.60
N VAL A 21 9.53 -13.48 24.90
CA VAL A 21 10.41 -12.40 24.42
C VAL A 21 10.90 -11.51 25.57
N SER A 22 11.86 -10.63 25.32
CA SER A 22 12.41 -9.72 26.34
C SER A 22 11.36 -8.71 26.84
N ALA A 23 11.33 -8.47 28.16
CA ALA A 23 10.52 -7.42 28.78
C ALA A 23 11.10 -6.00 28.59
N GLU A 24 12.36 -5.88 28.16
CA GLU A 24 13.07 -4.60 28.03
C GLU A 24 12.73 -3.86 26.73
N ILE A 25 12.26 -4.59 25.72
CA ILE A 25 11.88 -4.05 24.40
C ILE A 25 10.36 -3.83 24.38
N SER A 26 9.89 -2.84 23.63
CA SER A 26 8.45 -2.64 23.43
C SER A 26 7.83 -3.92 22.85
N TYR A 27 6.73 -4.38 23.44
CA TYR A 27 6.06 -5.59 22.98
C TYR A 27 5.54 -5.44 21.53
N GLN A 28 5.17 -4.21 21.15
CA GLN A 28 4.75 -3.85 19.79
C GLN A 28 5.83 -4.19 18.76
N THR A 29 7.13 -4.08 19.10
CA THR A 29 8.22 -4.40 18.19
C THR A 29 8.19 -5.86 17.72
N PHE A 30 7.92 -6.81 18.61
CA PHE A 30 7.82 -8.23 18.26
C PHE A 30 6.54 -8.56 17.47
N ARG A 31 5.51 -7.72 17.60
CA ARG A 31 4.25 -7.81 16.88
C ARG A 31 4.38 -7.29 15.46
N ASP A 32 4.89 -6.08 15.32
CA ASP A 32 5.17 -5.45 14.04
C ASP A 32 6.16 -6.29 13.22
N PHE A 33 7.17 -6.87 13.89
CA PHE A 33 8.09 -7.83 13.26
C PHE A 33 7.35 -9.03 12.65
N ALA A 34 6.42 -9.63 13.39
CA ALA A 34 5.70 -10.84 12.96
C ALA A 34 4.65 -10.58 11.88
N GLU A 35 4.07 -9.38 11.85
CA GLU A 35 3.05 -8.98 10.86
C GLU A 35 3.62 -8.15 9.70
N ASN A 36 4.94 -7.96 9.64
CA ASN A 36 5.61 -7.10 8.66
C ASN A 36 5.08 -5.66 8.61
N LYS A 37 4.79 -5.11 9.79
CA LYS A 37 4.20 -3.78 10.00
C LYS A 37 5.21 -2.81 10.64
N GLY A 38 4.83 -1.54 10.80
CA GLY A 38 5.76 -0.51 11.30
C GLY A 38 7.03 -0.45 10.45
N GLN A 39 8.20 -0.44 11.09
CA GLN A 39 9.50 -0.45 10.40
C GLN A 39 9.87 -1.80 9.74
N PHE A 40 9.07 -2.86 9.91
CA PHE A 40 9.40 -4.23 9.50
C PHE A 40 8.78 -4.64 8.15
N SER A 41 8.54 -3.67 7.26
CA SER A 41 8.12 -3.96 5.89
C SER A 41 9.12 -4.87 5.19
N PRO A 42 8.68 -5.85 4.38
CA PRO A 42 9.59 -6.79 3.72
C PRO A 42 10.62 -6.08 2.85
N GLY A 43 11.87 -6.57 2.87
CA GLY A 43 12.99 -5.97 2.14
C GLY A 43 13.73 -4.84 2.88
N SER A 44 13.20 -4.33 3.99
CA SER A 44 13.87 -3.29 4.79
C SER A 44 15.23 -3.78 5.32
N LEU A 45 16.21 -2.87 5.40
CA LEU A 45 17.60 -3.16 5.78
C LEU A 45 18.00 -2.36 7.03
N ASN A 46 18.99 -2.88 7.77
CA ASN A 46 19.65 -2.16 8.87
C ASN A 46 18.67 -1.62 9.93
N LEU A 47 17.74 -2.46 10.37
CA LEU A 47 16.69 -2.05 11.31
C LEU A 47 17.25 -2.00 12.74
N ASN A 48 17.27 -0.81 13.32
CA ASN A 48 17.74 -0.60 14.69
C ASN A 48 16.64 -0.94 15.71
N ILE A 49 17.01 -1.74 16.71
CA ILE A 49 16.14 -2.18 17.79
C ILE A 49 16.53 -1.46 19.07
N TYR A 50 15.58 -0.77 19.68
CA TYR A 50 15.78 -0.01 20.91
C TYR A 50 14.99 -0.63 22.07
N ASP A 51 15.52 -0.45 23.28
CA ASP A 51 14.78 -0.76 24.51
C ASP A 51 13.75 0.35 24.84
N LYS A 52 12.94 0.11 25.87
CA LYS A 52 11.92 1.07 26.35
C LYS A 52 12.49 2.40 26.86
N HIS A 53 13.80 2.49 27.08
CA HIS A 53 14.50 3.69 27.51
C HIS A 53 15.24 4.40 26.35
N GLY A 54 15.12 3.88 25.12
CA GLY A 54 15.74 4.44 23.92
C GLY A 54 17.18 4.01 23.69
N ALA A 55 17.73 3.07 24.46
CA ALA A 55 19.07 2.54 24.22
C ALA A 55 19.07 1.49 23.11
N LEU A 56 20.09 1.51 22.25
CA LEU A 56 20.23 0.54 21.16
C LEU A 56 20.55 -0.86 21.73
N VAL A 57 19.68 -1.83 21.45
CA VAL A 57 19.87 -3.26 21.78
C VAL A 57 20.71 -3.96 20.71
N GLY A 58 20.45 -3.63 19.44
CA GLY A 58 21.19 -4.16 18.29
C GLY A 58 20.49 -3.83 16.98
N THR A 59 21.04 -4.35 15.88
CA THR A 59 20.55 -4.07 14.53
C THR A 59 20.28 -5.37 13.77
N LEU A 60 19.17 -5.44 13.04
CA LEU A 60 18.91 -6.48 12.06
C LEU A 60 19.60 -6.11 10.74
N ASP A 61 20.86 -6.55 10.59
CA ASP A 61 21.78 -6.12 9.52
C ASP A 61 22.29 -7.29 8.64
N LYS A 62 21.92 -8.54 8.94
CA LYS A 62 22.45 -9.74 8.26
C LYS A 62 21.71 -10.11 6.98
N ALA A 63 20.48 -9.64 6.83
CA ALA A 63 19.64 -9.89 5.67
C ALA A 63 18.53 -8.82 5.61
N PRO A 64 17.93 -8.59 4.42
CA PRO A 64 16.68 -7.84 4.33
C PRO A 64 15.58 -8.47 5.19
N MET A 65 14.64 -7.66 5.70
CA MET A 65 13.48 -8.15 6.42
C MET A 65 12.70 -9.16 5.55
N ILE A 66 12.38 -10.32 6.12
CA ILE A 66 11.62 -11.37 5.44
C ILE A 66 10.17 -10.95 5.20
N ASP A 67 9.55 -11.49 4.14
CA ASP A 67 8.10 -11.50 3.96
C ASP A 67 7.50 -12.76 4.62
N PHE A 68 6.74 -12.58 5.70
CA PHE A 68 6.06 -13.67 6.42
C PHE A 68 4.69 -14.05 5.84
N SER A 69 4.25 -13.42 4.76
CA SER A 69 2.90 -13.59 4.19
C SER A 69 2.53 -15.04 3.85
N SER A 70 3.50 -15.92 3.58
CA SER A 70 3.29 -17.35 3.37
C SER A 70 2.79 -18.10 4.60
N THR A 71 2.94 -17.53 5.80
CA THR A 71 2.51 -18.12 7.06
C THR A 71 1.05 -17.75 7.34
N ASP A 72 0.25 -18.72 7.79
CA ASP A 72 -1.16 -18.47 8.06
C ASP A 72 -1.37 -17.54 9.26
N LEU A 73 -2.56 -16.96 9.40
CA LEU A 73 -2.85 -16.00 10.48
C LEU A 73 -2.77 -16.58 11.90
N LEU A 74 -2.92 -17.89 12.08
CA LEU A 74 -2.66 -18.55 13.37
C LEU A 74 -1.17 -18.83 13.58
N GLY A 75 -0.30 -18.58 12.61
CA GLY A 75 1.14 -18.76 12.77
C GLY A 75 1.57 -20.20 13.04
N ILE A 76 0.76 -21.20 12.67
CA ILE A 76 1.02 -22.63 12.94
C ILE A 76 1.26 -23.44 11.67
N SER A 77 1.09 -22.84 10.49
CA SER A 77 1.29 -23.47 9.20
C SER A 77 1.82 -22.47 8.19
N THR A 78 2.49 -22.96 7.15
CA THR A 78 3.09 -22.10 6.13
C THR A 78 2.86 -22.70 4.75
N LEU A 79 2.41 -21.90 3.80
CA LEU A 79 2.27 -22.26 2.39
C LEU A 79 3.66 -22.53 1.79
N ILE A 80 3.87 -23.71 1.24
CA ILE A 80 5.15 -24.15 0.63
C ILE A 80 5.02 -24.57 -0.84
N HIS A 81 3.78 -24.72 -1.29
CA HIS A 81 3.35 -24.86 -2.67
C HIS A 81 2.02 -24.10 -2.79
N PRO A 82 1.58 -23.60 -3.96
CA PRO A 82 0.31 -22.86 -4.06
C PRO A 82 -0.95 -23.60 -3.55
N GLN A 83 -0.85 -24.89 -3.25
CA GLN A 83 -1.92 -25.72 -2.71
C GLN A 83 -1.52 -26.55 -1.48
N TYR A 84 -0.28 -26.45 -0.99
CA TYR A 84 0.19 -27.29 0.12
C TYR A 84 0.85 -26.47 1.22
N LEU A 85 0.52 -26.85 2.45
CA LEU A 85 1.07 -26.28 3.66
C LEU A 85 2.24 -27.12 4.20
N SER A 86 2.95 -26.57 5.17
CA SER A 86 3.82 -27.29 6.09
C SER A 86 3.43 -26.96 7.53
N SER A 87 3.33 -27.97 8.37
CA SER A 87 3.12 -27.85 9.82
C SER A 87 3.50 -29.18 10.49
N VAL A 88 3.20 -29.33 11.77
CA VAL A 88 3.47 -30.55 12.54
C VAL A 88 2.27 -31.49 12.58
N ARG A 89 2.55 -32.79 12.55
CA ARG A 89 1.53 -33.84 12.48
C ARG A 89 0.58 -33.81 13.68
N HIS A 90 1.10 -33.53 14.87
CA HIS A 90 0.28 -33.53 16.09
C HIS A 90 -0.76 -32.40 16.14
N ASN A 91 -0.67 -31.38 15.28
CA ASN A 91 -1.71 -30.37 15.12
C ASN A 91 -2.88 -30.96 14.32
N ILE A 92 -3.75 -31.74 14.96
CA ILE A 92 -4.89 -32.41 14.30
C ILE A 92 -6.16 -31.57 14.21
N GLY A 93 -6.25 -30.48 14.99
CA GLY A 93 -7.52 -29.75 15.20
C GLY A 93 -7.90 -28.77 14.08
N TYR A 94 -6.93 -28.10 13.46
CA TYR A 94 -7.21 -27.09 12.44
C TYR A 94 -7.62 -27.73 11.11
N LYS A 95 -8.67 -27.16 10.50
CA LYS A 95 -9.30 -27.67 9.25
C LYS A 95 -9.22 -26.70 8.09
N SER A 96 -8.82 -25.47 8.35
CA SER A 96 -8.71 -24.41 7.36
C SER A 96 -7.66 -23.40 7.79
N VAL A 97 -7.17 -22.64 6.83
CA VAL A 97 -6.19 -21.55 7.02
C VAL A 97 -6.64 -20.30 6.27
N SER A 98 -6.06 -19.18 6.66
CA SER A 98 -6.27 -17.86 6.02
C SER A 98 -4.93 -17.16 5.90
N PHE A 99 -4.76 -16.38 4.84
CA PHE A 99 -3.52 -15.65 4.51
C PHE A 99 -3.77 -14.15 4.38
N GLY A 100 -2.69 -13.36 4.38
CA GLY A 100 -2.77 -11.91 4.15
C GLY A 100 -3.59 -11.20 5.24
N ASN A 101 -4.67 -10.53 4.83
CA ASN A 101 -5.58 -9.79 5.72
C ASN A 101 -6.66 -10.66 6.39
N GLY A 102 -6.72 -11.96 6.08
CA GLY A 102 -7.69 -12.89 6.66
C GLY A 102 -9.07 -12.92 6.01
N GLN A 103 -9.31 -12.13 4.97
CA GLN A 103 -10.58 -12.13 4.21
C GLN A 103 -10.65 -13.28 3.17
N ASN A 104 -10.09 -14.43 3.53
CA ASN A 104 -10.05 -15.62 2.69
C ASN A 104 -10.00 -16.87 3.58
N LYS A 105 -10.36 -18.02 3.02
CA LYS A 105 -10.37 -19.29 3.73
C LYS A 105 -10.09 -20.44 2.77
N TYR A 106 -9.09 -21.24 3.11
CA TYR A 106 -8.71 -22.44 2.38
C TYR A 106 -8.87 -23.66 3.29
N ASN A 107 -9.59 -24.68 2.83
CA ASN A 107 -9.90 -25.86 3.63
C ASN A 107 -8.91 -26.98 3.34
N ILE A 108 -8.54 -27.73 4.38
CA ILE A 108 -7.70 -28.91 4.24
C ILE A 108 -8.55 -30.07 3.72
N VAL A 109 -8.13 -30.66 2.59
CA VAL A 109 -8.77 -31.84 2.00
C VAL A 109 -8.00 -33.12 2.31
N ASP A 110 -6.69 -33.01 2.56
CA ASP A 110 -5.85 -34.10 3.05
C ASP A 110 -4.79 -33.53 4.00
N ARG A 111 -4.49 -34.21 5.10
CA ARG A 111 -3.43 -33.77 6.02
C ARG A 111 -2.04 -34.17 5.53
N ASN A 112 -1.91 -35.24 4.76
CA ASN A 112 -0.62 -35.84 4.36
C ASN A 112 0.36 -35.96 5.54
N ASN A 113 0.06 -36.87 6.47
CA ASN A 113 0.89 -37.06 7.65
C ASN A 113 2.17 -37.83 7.31
N HIS A 114 3.34 -37.31 7.69
CA HIS A 114 4.58 -38.07 7.59
C HIS A 114 4.56 -39.26 8.59
N SER A 115 5.00 -40.43 8.15
CA SER A 115 4.91 -41.67 8.94
C SER A 115 5.85 -41.67 10.16
N GLY A 116 7.11 -41.27 9.95
CA GLY A 116 8.17 -41.31 10.97
C GLY A 116 8.65 -39.97 11.54
N LEU A 117 8.07 -38.84 11.13
CA LEU A 117 8.47 -37.49 11.58
C LEU A 117 7.21 -36.76 12.03
N ASP A 118 7.33 -35.90 13.04
CA ASP A 118 6.24 -35.01 13.46
C ASP A 118 6.09 -33.85 12.47
N PHE A 119 5.62 -34.19 11.28
CA PHE A 119 5.51 -33.31 10.14
C PHE A 119 4.29 -33.72 9.30
N HIS A 120 3.65 -32.77 8.66
CA HIS A 120 2.68 -33.05 7.62
C HIS A 120 2.67 -31.96 6.54
N ALA A 121 2.15 -32.29 5.35
CA ALA A 121 2.03 -31.35 4.23
C ALA A 121 0.59 -31.27 3.70
N PRO A 122 -0.33 -30.62 4.44
CA PRO A 122 -1.74 -30.62 4.09
C PRO A 122 -2.01 -30.05 2.69
N ARG A 123 -2.90 -30.72 1.93
CA ARG A 123 -3.44 -30.23 0.64
C ARG A 123 -4.67 -29.37 0.89
N LEU A 124 -4.76 -28.26 0.16
CA LEU A 124 -5.88 -27.32 0.20
C LEU A 124 -6.91 -27.59 -0.91
N ASP A 125 -8.15 -27.17 -0.69
CA ASP A 125 -9.25 -27.26 -1.66
C ASP A 125 -9.10 -26.34 -2.88
N LYS A 126 -8.43 -25.20 -2.72
CA LYS A 126 -8.19 -24.20 -3.77
C LYS A 126 -6.73 -23.75 -3.80
N LEU A 127 -6.29 -23.22 -4.94
CA LEU A 127 -5.00 -22.56 -5.09
C LEU A 127 -4.99 -21.23 -4.32
N VAL A 128 -3.97 -20.97 -3.52
CA VAL A 128 -3.85 -19.69 -2.79
C VAL A 128 -3.46 -18.56 -3.74
N THR A 129 -4.16 -17.42 -3.64
CA THR A 129 -3.99 -16.28 -4.55
C THR A 129 -3.31 -15.08 -3.90
N GLU A 130 -3.48 -14.90 -2.59
CA GLU A 130 -3.11 -13.70 -1.84
C GLU A 130 -1.62 -13.61 -1.55
N VAL A 131 -0.92 -14.74 -1.50
CA VAL A 131 0.48 -14.82 -1.06
C VAL A 131 1.28 -15.77 -1.93
N THR A 132 2.61 -15.62 -1.89
CA THR A 132 3.52 -16.57 -2.54
C THR A 132 3.92 -17.66 -1.54
N PRO A 133 4.14 -18.91 -1.99
CA PRO A 133 4.66 -19.95 -1.11
C PRO A 133 6.08 -19.64 -0.62
N ALA A 134 6.39 -20.01 0.61
CA ALA A 134 7.73 -19.97 1.16
C ALA A 134 8.68 -20.85 0.33
N THR A 135 9.87 -20.33 0.03
CA THR A 135 10.91 -21.12 -0.62
C THR A 135 11.44 -22.18 0.35
N LEU A 136 11.37 -23.46 -0.05
CA LEU A 136 11.98 -24.56 0.72
C LEU A 136 13.51 -24.47 0.74
N THR A 137 14.12 -24.85 1.86
CA THR A 137 15.56 -25.16 1.92
C THR A 137 15.97 -26.14 0.82
N GLN A 138 17.10 -25.91 0.16
CA GLN A 138 17.66 -26.86 -0.81
C GLN A 138 18.44 -28.01 -0.15
N GLN A 139 18.75 -27.90 1.14
CA GLN A 139 19.56 -28.90 1.85
C GLN A 139 18.70 -30.03 2.43
N GLY A 140 17.51 -29.71 2.94
CA GLY A 140 16.69 -30.69 3.66
C GLY A 140 17.39 -31.21 4.92
N PRO A 141 17.15 -32.48 5.33
CA PRO A 141 17.62 -33.04 6.60
C PRO A 141 19.09 -33.51 6.54
N VAL A 142 20.03 -32.57 6.42
CA VAL A 142 21.49 -32.84 6.42
C VAL A 142 22.10 -32.42 7.76
N SER A 143 22.82 -33.33 8.41
CA SER A 143 23.42 -33.08 9.73
C SER A 143 24.44 -31.92 9.71
N GLY A 144 24.26 -30.96 10.60
CA GLY A 144 25.17 -29.84 10.85
C GLY A 144 25.07 -28.69 9.84
N VAL A 145 24.26 -28.81 8.79
CA VAL A 145 24.25 -27.84 7.68
C VAL A 145 23.81 -26.44 8.11
N TYR A 146 22.82 -26.35 9.02
CA TYR A 146 22.26 -25.09 9.51
C TYR A 146 23.11 -24.41 10.60
N ALA A 147 24.20 -25.06 11.05
CA ALA A 147 25.17 -24.43 11.94
C ALA A 147 26.20 -23.56 11.16
N ASN A 148 26.27 -23.69 9.84
CA ASN A 148 27.18 -22.93 9.00
C ASN A 148 26.71 -21.47 8.86
N LYS A 149 27.28 -20.59 9.68
CA LYS A 149 26.97 -19.15 9.70
C LYS A 149 27.37 -18.39 8.44
N ASN A 150 28.30 -18.92 7.63
CA ASN A 150 28.65 -18.28 6.35
C ASN A 150 27.52 -18.44 5.34
N ARG A 151 26.83 -19.58 5.38
CA ARG A 151 25.66 -19.85 4.54
C ARG A 151 24.36 -19.32 5.15
N TYR A 152 24.17 -19.55 6.44
CA TYR A 152 22.96 -19.20 7.20
C TYR A 152 23.31 -18.25 8.35
N PRO A 153 23.54 -16.95 8.05
CA PRO A 153 23.99 -15.99 9.05
C PRO A 153 22.92 -15.60 10.07
N VAL A 154 21.63 -15.77 9.73
CA VAL A 154 20.51 -15.33 10.57
C VAL A 154 19.29 -16.25 10.41
N PHE A 155 18.55 -16.43 11.51
CA PHE A 155 17.31 -17.20 11.55
C PHE A 155 16.20 -16.39 12.19
N TYR A 156 15.02 -16.38 11.56
CA TYR A 156 13.83 -15.72 12.04
C TYR A 156 12.70 -16.72 12.25
N ARG A 157 11.84 -16.46 13.24
CA ARG A 157 10.59 -17.19 13.46
C ARG A 157 9.44 -16.24 13.71
N MET A 158 8.23 -16.74 13.56
CA MET A 158 7.01 -16.14 14.07
C MET A 158 6.00 -17.23 14.44
N GLY A 159 5.10 -16.98 15.39
CA GLY A 159 4.05 -17.91 15.78
C GLY A 159 3.10 -17.30 16.82
N SER A 160 1.96 -17.96 17.08
CA SER A 160 0.95 -17.48 18.02
C SER A 160 0.82 -18.38 19.26
N GLY A 161 1.92 -18.87 19.81
CA GLY A 161 1.90 -19.56 21.11
C GLY A 161 1.27 -18.72 22.23
N THR A 162 1.14 -19.28 23.44
CA THR A 162 0.73 -18.47 24.60
C THR A 162 1.76 -17.35 24.81
N GLN A 163 1.44 -16.15 25.30
CA GLN A 163 2.36 -15.01 25.12
C GLN A 163 2.95 -14.54 26.46
N TYR A 164 4.28 -14.41 26.56
CA TYR A 164 5.00 -14.01 27.78
C TYR A 164 6.14 -13.03 27.49
N ILE A 165 6.44 -12.21 28.49
CA ILE A 165 7.69 -11.43 28.56
C ILE A 165 8.58 -11.96 29.68
N LYS A 166 9.90 -11.90 29.49
CA LYS A 166 10.91 -12.29 30.46
C LYS A 166 11.82 -11.11 30.78
N ASP A 167 11.94 -10.76 32.05
CA ASP A 167 12.86 -9.70 32.51
C ASP A 167 14.30 -10.22 32.68
N LYS A 168 15.27 -9.32 32.91
CA LYS A 168 16.69 -9.67 33.10
C LYS A 168 16.96 -10.59 34.29
N ASN A 169 16.07 -10.61 35.29
CA ASN A 169 16.16 -11.50 36.45
C ASN A 169 15.58 -12.90 36.15
N GLY A 170 15.01 -13.09 34.96
CA GLY A 170 14.39 -14.34 34.53
C GLY A 170 12.93 -14.49 34.95
N ASN A 171 12.29 -13.45 35.51
CA ASN A 171 10.88 -13.51 35.88
C ASN A 171 10.02 -13.50 34.62
N LEU A 172 9.00 -14.36 34.62
CA LEU A 172 8.07 -14.54 33.50
C LEU A 172 6.72 -13.91 33.82
N THR A 173 6.27 -13.02 32.94
CA THR A 173 4.93 -12.40 33.01
C THR A 173 4.11 -12.83 31.81
N ARG A 174 2.94 -13.42 32.06
CA ARG A 174 2.00 -13.83 31.01
C ARG A 174 1.24 -12.61 30.47
N ILE A 175 1.19 -12.50 29.15
CA ILE A 175 0.48 -11.45 28.38
C ILE A 175 -0.84 -11.96 27.83
N SER A 176 -0.86 -13.15 27.21
CA SER A 176 -2.05 -13.66 26.52
C SER A 176 -2.07 -15.20 26.41
N GLY A 177 -3.23 -15.76 26.07
CA GLY A 177 -3.38 -17.16 25.63
C GLY A 177 -2.79 -17.43 24.25
N ALA A 178 -2.72 -18.70 23.85
CA ALA A 178 -2.35 -19.06 22.47
C ALA A 178 -3.44 -18.61 21.47
N TYR A 179 -3.03 -18.48 20.20
CA TYR A 179 -3.87 -18.21 19.03
C TYR A 179 -4.61 -16.87 19.06
N GLN A 180 -4.19 -15.95 19.93
CA GLN A 180 -4.77 -14.61 20.00
C GLN A 180 -4.12 -13.65 19.00
N PHE A 181 -2.83 -13.84 18.75
CA PHE A 181 -2.03 -13.04 17.83
C PHE A 181 -0.62 -13.61 17.67
N VAL A 182 0.07 -13.21 16.61
CA VAL A 182 1.44 -13.66 16.30
C VAL A 182 2.51 -12.77 16.94
N THR A 183 3.59 -13.37 17.41
CA THR A 183 4.83 -12.70 17.78
C THR A 183 6.00 -13.37 17.08
N GLY A 184 7.07 -12.61 16.84
CA GLY A 184 8.21 -13.10 16.09
C GLY A 184 9.51 -12.46 16.54
N GLY A 185 10.60 -13.02 16.03
CA GLY A 185 11.93 -12.51 16.33
C GLY A 185 13.04 -13.42 15.84
N THR A 186 14.21 -13.22 16.40
CA THR A 186 15.45 -13.89 16.02
C THR A 186 15.70 -15.17 16.81
N VAL A 187 16.40 -16.12 16.17
CA VAL A 187 16.83 -17.39 16.77
C VAL A 187 18.32 -17.58 16.48
N GLY A 188 19.07 -18.11 17.43
CA GLY A 188 20.49 -18.43 17.21
C GLY A 188 20.67 -19.66 16.31
N SER A 189 21.81 -19.77 15.64
CA SER A 189 22.14 -20.89 14.74
C SER A 189 21.88 -22.25 15.41
N PRO A 190 21.08 -23.13 14.80
CA PRO A 190 20.69 -24.38 15.42
C PRO A 190 21.69 -25.51 15.16
N ASN A 191 21.76 -26.47 16.09
CA ASN A 191 22.50 -27.73 15.94
C ASN A 191 21.57 -28.83 15.44
N SER A 192 22.12 -29.84 14.75
CA SER A 192 21.35 -30.98 14.24
C SER A 192 21.40 -32.19 15.17
N TYR A 193 20.32 -32.97 15.18
CA TYR A 193 20.27 -34.31 15.77
C TYR A 193 19.36 -35.22 14.93
N GLN A 194 19.20 -36.48 15.33
CA GLN A 194 18.40 -37.48 14.59
C GLN A 194 18.79 -37.55 13.11
N ASN A 195 20.09 -37.67 12.85
CA ASN A 195 20.67 -37.71 11.50
C ASN A 195 20.28 -36.52 10.60
N GLY A 196 20.08 -35.34 11.18
CA GLY A 196 19.73 -34.11 10.45
C GLY A 196 18.23 -33.88 10.25
N GLN A 197 17.37 -34.83 10.65
CA GLN A 197 15.91 -34.67 10.56
C GLN A 197 15.36 -33.63 11.55
N MET A 198 16.09 -33.38 12.63
CA MET A 198 15.70 -32.42 13.65
C MET A 198 16.83 -31.43 13.92
N ILE A 199 16.46 -30.20 14.27
CA ILE A 199 17.38 -29.15 14.67
C ILE A 199 16.93 -28.51 15.99
N THR A 200 17.88 -27.99 16.77
CA THR A 200 17.63 -27.41 18.09
C THR A 200 18.45 -26.14 18.32
N SER A 201 17.86 -25.16 19.01
CA SER A 201 18.51 -23.91 19.42
C SER A 201 17.99 -23.48 20.80
N ARG A 202 18.67 -22.54 21.45
CA ARG A 202 18.38 -22.12 22.84
C ARG A 202 17.83 -20.69 23.01
N PRO A 203 16.82 -20.25 22.22
CA PRO A 203 16.35 -18.86 22.30
C PRO A 203 15.63 -18.49 23.62
N GLY A 204 15.39 -19.44 24.54
CA GLY A 204 14.89 -19.17 25.89
C GLY A 204 15.88 -18.39 26.77
N ASP A 205 17.15 -18.36 26.38
CA ASP A 205 18.18 -17.47 26.91
C ASP A 205 18.04 -16.08 26.25
N THR A 206 16.88 -15.42 26.43
CA THR A 206 16.40 -14.22 25.69
C THR A 206 17.33 -13.00 25.70
N PHE A 207 18.34 -12.98 26.58
CA PHE A 207 19.33 -11.90 26.69
C PHE A 207 20.71 -12.28 26.15
N ASN A 208 20.90 -13.52 25.67
CA ASN A 208 22.14 -13.95 25.07
C ASN A 208 22.26 -13.37 23.64
N PRO A 209 23.29 -12.56 23.34
CA PRO A 209 23.47 -11.94 22.02
C PRO A 209 23.57 -12.93 20.87
N GLN A 210 23.91 -14.20 21.13
CA GLN A 210 23.95 -15.25 20.10
C GLN A 210 22.58 -15.54 19.45
N HIS A 211 21.48 -15.11 20.07
CA HIS A 211 20.12 -15.28 19.54
C HIS A 211 19.60 -14.06 18.80
N GLY A 212 20.42 -13.02 18.63
CA GLY A 212 20.04 -11.77 17.97
C GLY A 212 19.28 -10.79 18.89
N PRO A 213 19.01 -9.56 18.41
CA PRO A 213 18.46 -8.49 19.23
C PRO A 213 16.98 -8.69 19.61
N LEU A 214 16.27 -9.60 18.94
CA LEU A 214 14.86 -9.90 19.18
C LEU A 214 14.67 -11.40 19.49
N ALA A 215 15.48 -11.97 20.38
CA ALA A 215 15.39 -13.39 20.73
C ALA A 215 13.94 -13.82 21.04
N SER A 216 13.44 -14.82 20.31
CA SER A 216 12.06 -15.33 20.43
C SER A 216 12.08 -16.82 20.75
N TYR A 217 11.59 -17.19 21.92
CA TYR A 217 11.45 -18.58 22.36
C TYR A 217 10.03 -19.08 22.05
N GLY A 218 9.92 -20.07 21.16
CA GLY A 218 8.66 -20.69 20.79
C GLY A 218 8.25 -21.75 21.79
N GLN A 219 6.97 -22.08 21.85
CA GLN A 219 6.44 -22.65 23.08
C GLN A 219 4.97 -23.13 22.83
N ALA A 220 4.16 -23.53 23.83
CA ALA A 220 2.86 -24.18 23.59
C ALA A 220 1.87 -23.29 22.81
N GLY A 221 1.44 -23.82 21.67
CA GLY A 221 0.65 -23.14 20.65
C GLY A 221 1.49 -22.68 19.45
N ASP A 222 2.82 -22.63 19.56
CA ASP A 222 3.73 -22.40 18.43
C ASP A 222 4.06 -23.67 17.65
N SER A 223 3.55 -24.83 18.06
CA SER A 223 3.69 -26.07 17.31
C SER A 223 3.28 -25.86 15.85
N GLY A 224 4.16 -26.20 14.91
CA GLY A 224 3.96 -25.98 13.48
C GLY A 224 4.49 -24.64 12.94
N SER A 225 4.80 -23.68 13.83
CA SER A 225 5.34 -22.38 13.43
C SER A 225 6.66 -22.49 12.66
N PRO A 226 6.88 -21.64 11.64
CA PRO A 226 8.03 -21.75 10.77
C PRO A 226 9.33 -21.24 11.43
N LEU A 227 10.43 -21.86 11.03
CA LEU A 227 11.77 -21.31 11.16
C LEU A 227 12.32 -21.01 9.77
N TYR A 228 12.71 -19.76 9.56
CA TYR A 228 13.33 -19.28 8.34
C TYR A 228 14.81 -19.01 8.55
N ALA A 229 15.60 -19.21 7.49
CA ALA A 229 17.00 -18.82 7.44
C ALA A 229 17.26 -18.03 6.16
N PHE A 230 18.14 -17.04 6.21
CA PHE A 230 18.64 -16.43 4.99
C PHE A 230 19.76 -17.32 4.40
N ASP A 231 19.60 -17.82 3.18
CA ASP A 231 20.62 -18.62 2.49
C ASP A 231 21.47 -17.70 1.59
N THR A 232 22.71 -17.45 1.99
CA THR A 232 23.60 -16.51 1.27
C THR A 232 24.03 -17.02 -0.11
N LEU A 233 23.97 -18.34 -0.36
CA LEU A 233 24.25 -18.90 -1.69
C LEU A 233 23.11 -18.64 -2.66
N LEU A 234 21.88 -18.57 -2.14
CA LEU A 234 20.68 -18.32 -2.92
C LEU A 234 20.23 -16.86 -2.88
N ASN A 235 20.84 -16.07 -1.99
CA ASN A 235 20.48 -14.68 -1.69
C ASN A 235 18.98 -14.50 -1.40
N LYS A 236 18.40 -15.40 -0.61
CA LYS A 236 16.96 -15.40 -0.28
C LYS A 236 16.66 -16.07 1.05
N TRP A 237 15.51 -15.71 1.62
CA TRP A 237 14.94 -16.43 2.75
C TRP A 237 14.41 -17.80 2.33
N VAL A 238 14.68 -18.82 3.15
CA VAL A 238 14.19 -20.18 2.98
C VAL A 238 13.58 -20.71 4.27
N ILE A 239 12.48 -21.45 4.20
CA ILE A 239 11.95 -22.20 5.34
C ILE A 239 12.82 -23.45 5.56
N VAL A 240 13.35 -23.59 6.77
CA VAL A 240 14.27 -24.69 7.13
C VAL A 240 13.59 -25.75 8.00
N GLY A 241 12.54 -25.40 8.74
CA GLY A 241 11.79 -26.35 9.54
C GLY A 241 10.56 -25.76 10.22
N VAL A 242 9.81 -26.63 10.91
CA VAL A 242 8.61 -26.29 11.68
C VAL A 242 8.77 -26.70 13.14
N LEU A 243 8.31 -25.86 14.07
CA LEU A 243 8.54 -26.06 15.50
C LEU A 243 7.75 -27.26 16.01
N THR A 244 8.42 -28.20 16.69
CA THR A 244 7.78 -29.41 17.24
C THR A 244 7.61 -29.36 18.75
N ALA A 245 8.61 -28.86 19.47
CA ALA A 245 8.64 -28.89 20.93
C ALA A 245 9.53 -27.80 21.54
N GLY A 246 9.37 -27.59 22.85
CA GLY A 246 10.24 -26.78 23.69
C GLY A 246 10.44 -27.41 25.06
N ASN A 247 11.33 -26.85 25.89
CA ASN A 247 11.65 -27.37 27.21
C ASN A 247 10.76 -26.78 28.34
N GLY A 248 9.49 -26.47 28.05
CA GLY A 248 8.55 -25.84 28.99
C GLY A 248 8.73 -24.31 29.12
N VAL A 249 7.97 -23.66 30.02
CA VAL A 249 7.85 -22.17 30.10
C VAL A 249 9.18 -21.47 30.26
N ALA A 250 9.98 -21.98 31.20
CA ALA A 250 11.28 -21.45 31.56
C ALA A 250 12.41 -22.23 30.87
N GLY A 251 12.04 -23.01 29.85
CA GLY A 251 12.95 -23.88 29.12
C GLY A 251 13.99 -23.10 28.32
N PRO A 252 15.20 -23.65 28.15
CA PRO A 252 16.24 -22.96 27.41
C PRO A 252 16.05 -23.04 25.89
N GLY A 253 15.40 -24.06 25.34
CA GLY A 253 15.46 -24.31 23.90
C GLY A 253 14.25 -24.98 23.25
N ASN A 254 14.28 -24.91 21.92
CA ASN A 254 13.26 -25.42 21.01
C ASN A 254 13.83 -26.42 20.03
N ASN A 255 12.95 -27.27 19.52
CA ASN A 255 13.24 -28.23 18.47
C ASN A 255 12.34 -27.94 17.26
N TRP A 256 12.90 -28.14 16.07
CA TRP A 256 12.18 -28.06 14.81
C TRP A 256 12.42 -29.33 13.99
N ALA A 257 11.37 -29.83 13.34
CA ALA A 257 11.48 -30.80 12.28
C ALA A 257 11.99 -30.09 11.03
N VAL A 258 13.13 -30.54 10.49
CA VAL A 258 13.68 -30.00 9.24
C VAL A 258 12.78 -30.41 8.09
N MET A 259 12.59 -29.50 7.13
CA MET A 259 11.74 -29.75 5.95
C MET A 259 12.18 -31.04 5.21
N PRO A 260 11.34 -32.10 5.15
CA PRO A 260 11.66 -33.33 4.44
C PRO A 260 11.41 -33.15 2.92
N THR A 261 12.28 -32.40 2.26
CA THR A 261 12.08 -31.85 0.91
C THR A 261 11.73 -32.88 -0.17
N ASN A 262 12.37 -34.05 -0.18
CA ASN A 262 12.05 -35.11 -1.14
C ASN A 262 10.64 -35.69 -0.90
N TRP A 263 10.31 -35.97 0.36
CA TRP A 263 8.98 -36.47 0.72
C TRP A 263 7.88 -35.46 0.37
N ILE A 264 8.11 -34.16 0.61
CA ILE A 264 7.17 -33.10 0.22
C ILE A 264 6.92 -33.13 -1.29
N LYS A 265 7.99 -33.24 -2.10
CA LYS A 265 7.86 -33.33 -3.57
C LYS A 265 7.08 -34.57 -3.99
N ASP A 266 7.36 -35.72 -3.40
CA ASP A 266 6.66 -36.97 -3.70
C ASP A 266 5.18 -36.88 -3.32
N THR A 267 4.85 -36.27 -2.18
CA THR A 267 3.48 -36.00 -1.76
C THR A 267 2.73 -35.15 -2.79
N ILE A 268 3.31 -34.02 -3.21
CA ILE A 268 2.69 -33.14 -4.22
C ILE A 268 2.53 -33.87 -5.56
N ASN A 269 3.56 -34.61 -6.00
CA ASN A 269 3.54 -35.34 -7.26
C ASN A 269 2.51 -36.48 -7.26
N SER A 270 2.20 -37.07 -6.11
CA SER A 270 1.19 -38.13 -6.00
C SER A 270 -0.24 -37.67 -6.29
N ASP A 271 -0.46 -36.35 -6.36
CA ASP A 271 -1.73 -35.72 -6.70
C ASP A 271 -1.86 -35.34 -8.18
N PHE A 272 -0.88 -35.67 -9.02
CA PHE A 272 -1.00 -35.54 -10.47
C PHE A 272 -1.46 -36.84 -11.12
N ASP A 273 -2.37 -36.71 -12.09
CA ASP A 273 -2.53 -37.75 -13.13
C ASP A 273 -1.36 -37.67 -14.13
N GLN A 274 -1.31 -38.60 -15.09
CA GLN A 274 -0.26 -38.61 -16.10
C GLN A 274 -0.22 -37.26 -16.86
N PRO A 275 0.96 -36.64 -17.04
CA PRO A 275 1.10 -35.42 -17.84
C PRO A 275 0.61 -35.63 -19.28
N ILE A 276 -0.13 -34.66 -19.79
CA ILE A 276 -0.75 -34.70 -21.10
C ILE A 276 0.09 -33.85 -22.06
N ASN A 277 0.83 -34.52 -22.94
CA ASN A 277 1.65 -33.86 -23.95
C ASN A 277 0.95 -33.91 -25.32
N ILE A 278 0.50 -32.76 -25.79
CA ILE A 278 -0.23 -32.62 -27.05
C ILE A 278 0.78 -32.39 -28.18
N THR A 279 0.96 -33.40 -29.01
CA THR A 279 1.94 -33.39 -30.10
C THR A 279 1.32 -33.02 -31.44
N ASN A 280 0.03 -33.31 -31.66
CA ASN A 280 -0.69 -33.01 -32.90
C ASN A 280 -1.77 -31.94 -32.70
N LYS A 281 -1.44 -30.67 -32.89
CA LYS A 281 -2.35 -29.53 -32.68
C LYS A 281 -3.64 -29.54 -33.52
N ASN A 282 -3.70 -30.36 -34.58
CA ASN A 282 -4.87 -30.44 -35.45
C ASN A 282 -5.96 -31.37 -34.90
N VAL A 283 -5.64 -32.22 -33.93
CA VAL A 283 -6.59 -33.13 -33.28
C VAL A 283 -6.93 -32.56 -31.90
N PRO A 284 -8.18 -32.11 -31.66
CA PRO A 284 -8.56 -31.61 -30.35
C PRO A 284 -8.53 -32.74 -29.30
N VAL A 285 -8.20 -32.38 -28.07
CA VAL A 285 -8.37 -33.27 -26.92
C VAL A 285 -9.86 -33.28 -26.55
N ILE A 286 -10.48 -34.45 -26.52
CA ILE A 286 -11.87 -34.59 -26.08
C ILE A 286 -11.88 -34.98 -24.61
N TRP A 287 -12.52 -34.16 -23.78
CA TRP A 287 -12.56 -34.34 -22.34
C TRP A 287 -13.97 -34.70 -21.88
N THR A 288 -14.11 -35.92 -21.36
CA THR A 288 -15.35 -36.46 -20.79
C THR A 288 -15.20 -36.75 -19.30
N PHE A 289 -16.29 -36.69 -18.53
CA PHE A 289 -16.29 -36.91 -17.09
C PHE A 289 -17.61 -37.52 -16.60
N ASN A 290 -17.49 -38.52 -15.73
CA ASN A 290 -18.62 -39.13 -15.04
C ASN A 290 -18.64 -38.68 -13.57
N GLN A 291 -19.52 -37.74 -13.27
CA GLN A 291 -19.65 -37.15 -11.93
C GLN A 291 -20.01 -38.16 -10.83
N SER A 292 -20.71 -39.24 -11.15
CA SER A 292 -21.08 -40.27 -10.16
C SER A 292 -19.88 -41.13 -9.73
N LEU A 293 -18.94 -41.36 -10.64
CA LEU A 293 -17.74 -42.16 -10.40
C LEU A 293 -16.55 -41.30 -9.94
N GLY A 294 -16.57 -40.01 -10.27
CA GLY A 294 -15.44 -39.10 -10.04
C GLY A 294 -14.27 -39.35 -10.98
N THR A 295 -14.52 -39.97 -12.14
CA THR A 295 -13.52 -40.34 -13.13
C THR A 295 -13.92 -39.82 -14.51
N GLY A 296 -12.93 -39.52 -15.33
CA GLY A 296 -13.08 -39.03 -16.69
C GLY A 296 -11.89 -39.43 -17.56
N SER A 297 -11.94 -39.01 -18.82
CA SER A 297 -10.85 -39.27 -19.76
C SER A 297 -10.60 -38.06 -20.67
N LEU A 298 -9.33 -37.90 -21.04
CA LEU A 298 -8.87 -36.99 -22.09
C LEU A 298 -8.35 -37.82 -23.24
N SER A 299 -9.05 -37.78 -24.38
CA SER A 299 -8.68 -38.54 -25.58
C SER A 299 -7.98 -37.63 -26.59
N HIS A 300 -6.79 -38.01 -27.04
CA HIS A 300 -5.99 -37.30 -28.03
C HIS A 300 -5.25 -38.28 -28.95
N ASP A 301 -5.47 -38.17 -30.26
CA ASP A 301 -4.77 -38.96 -31.28
C ASP A 301 -4.78 -40.49 -31.03
N GLY A 302 -5.93 -41.01 -30.56
CA GLY A 302 -6.11 -42.43 -30.23
C GLY A 302 -5.54 -42.86 -28.87
N ILE A 303 -4.91 -41.96 -28.13
CA ILE A 303 -4.43 -42.17 -26.76
C ILE A 303 -5.46 -41.60 -25.78
N SER A 304 -5.83 -42.39 -24.76
CA SER A 304 -6.71 -41.94 -23.68
C SER A 304 -5.91 -41.80 -22.40
N PHE A 305 -6.00 -40.63 -21.77
CA PHE A 305 -5.44 -40.33 -20.45
C PHE A 305 -6.57 -40.35 -19.43
N GLU A 306 -6.38 -41.05 -18.32
CA GLU A 306 -7.31 -41.04 -17.18
C GLU A 306 -7.25 -39.67 -16.49
N MET A 307 -8.40 -39.23 -15.98
CA MET A 307 -8.52 -38.02 -15.17
C MET A 307 -9.43 -38.30 -13.97
N HIS A 308 -9.06 -37.80 -12.81
CA HIS A 308 -9.84 -37.93 -11.59
C HIS A 308 -10.37 -36.58 -11.11
N GLY A 309 -11.66 -36.55 -10.79
CA GLY A 309 -12.34 -35.40 -10.19
C GLY A 309 -12.90 -35.71 -8.80
N LYS A 310 -13.82 -34.89 -8.32
CA LYS A 310 -14.48 -35.09 -7.04
C LYS A 310 -15.31 -36.38 -7.04
N LYS A 311 -15.28 -37.14 -5.94
CA LYS A 311 -16.11 -38.34 -5.75
C LYS A 311 -17.05 -38.19 -4.55
N GLY A 312 -18.33 -38.02 -4.80
CA GLY A 312 -19.31 -37.71 -3.75
C GLY A 312 -18.96 -36.40 -3.05
N ASN A 313 -18.54 -36.47 -1.78
CA ASN A 313 -18.08 -35.32 -0.99
C ASN A 313 -16.54 -35.25 -0.87
N ASP A 314 -15.81 -36.22 -1.40
CA ASP A 314 -14.36 -36.26 -1.35
C ASP A 314 -13.75 -35.39 -2.44
N LEU A 315 -13.26 -34.21 -2.04
CA LEU A 315 -12.52 -33.29 -2.91
C LEU A 315 -11.12 -33.82 -3.24
N ASN A 316 -10.50 -34.59 -2.34
CA ASN A 316 -9.11 -35.06 -2.47
C ASN A 316 -8.96 -36.18 -3.52
N HIS A 317 -10.05 -36.88 -3.84
CA HIS A 317 -10.10 -37.81 -4.97
C HIS A 317 -9.68 -37.13 -6.30
N GLY A 318 -9.94 -35.82 -6.43
CA GLY A 318 -9.56 -35.04 -7.59
C GLY A 318 -8.04 -34.89 -7.74
N LYS A 319 -7.53 -35.09 -8.96
CA LYS A 319 -6.12 -35.02 -9.29
C LYS A 319 -5.82 -33.84 -10.23
N ASN A 320 -4.58 -33.37 -10.17
CA ASN A 320 -4.07 -32.26 -10.95
C ASN A 320 -3.76 -32.74 -12.37
N LEU A 321 -3.99 -31.88 -13.36
CA LEU A 321 -3.64 -32.14 -14.75
C LEU A 321 -2.56 -31.16 -15.20
N LEU A 322 -1.47 -31.69 -15.75
CA LEU A 322 -0.42 -30.92 -16.40
C LEU A 322 -0.56 -31.07 -17.91
N PHE A 323 -0.83 -29.96 -18.59
CA PHE A 323 -0.86 -29.90 -20.05
C PHE A 323 0.45 -29.29 -20.58
N SER A 324 0.99 -29.91 -21.61
CA SER A 324 2.11 -29.37 -22.39
C SER A 324 1.81 -29.46 -23.87
N GLY A 325 2.07 -28.39 -24.63
CA GLY A 325 1.75 -28.34 -26.05
C GLY A 325 1.75 -26.92 -26.60
N ASN A 326 1.67 -26.77 -27.92
CA ASN A 326 1.63 -25.48 -28.58
C ASN A 326 0.43 -25.38 -29.53
N GLU A 327 -0.34 -24.30 -29.41
CA GLU A 327 -1.60 -24.03 -30.12
C GLU A 327 -2.62 -25.18 -30.04
N ALA A 328 -2.65 -25.88 -28.91
CA ALA A 328 -3.48 -27.06 -28.74
C ALA A 328 -4.94 -26.72 -28.38
N LYS A 329 -5.88 -27.57 -28.81
CA LYS A 329 -7.32 -27.40 -28.55
C LYS A 329 -7.83 -28.48 -27.59
N ILE A 330 -8.61 -28.08 -26.60
CA ILE A 330 -9.30 -28.96 -25.66
C ILE A 330 -10.80 -28.67 -25.73
N THR A 331 -11.60 -29.72 -25.92
CA THR A 331 -13.06 -29.67 -25.99
C THR A 331 -13.64 -30.39 -24.77
N LEU A 332 -14.40 -29.65 -23.96
CA LEU A 332 -15.10 -30.17 -22.79
C LEU A 332 -16.52 -30.63 -23.17
N ASP A 333 -16.77 -31.93 -23.02
CA ASP A 333 -17.98 -32.65 -23.46
C ASP A 333 -18.93 -33.03 -22.31
N SER A 334 -18.61 -32.58 -21.09
CA SER A 334 -19.42 -32.81 -19.89
C SER A 334 -19.04 -31.82 -18.80
N ASP A 335 -19.95 -31.54 -17.86
CA ASP A 335 -19.61 -30.76 -16.66
C ASP A 335 -18.53 -31.46 -15.84
N VAL A 336 -17.53 -30.70 -15.38
CA VAL A 336 -16.41 -31.22 -14.59
C VAL A 336 -16.35 -30.54 -13.23
N ASP A 337 -16.52 -31.32 -12.16
CA ASP A 337 -16.11 -30.96 -10.80
C ASP A 337 -14.86 -31.75 -10.45
N GLN A 338 -13.71 -31.11 -10.60
CA GLN A 338 -12.39 -31.70 -10.37
C GLN A 338 -12.00 -31.74 -8.88
N GLY A 339 -12.89 -31.32 -7.97
CA GLY A 339 -12.60 -31.28 -6.54
C GLY A 339 -11.39 -30.40 -6.23
N ALA A 340 -10.39 -30.97 -5.56
CA ALA A 340 -9.12 -30.29 -5.25
C ALA A 340 -8.08 -30.43 -6.38
N GLY A 341 -8.41 -31.00 -7.54
CA GLY A 341 -7.51 -30.99 -8.69
C GLY A 341 -7.44 -29.61 -9.36
N TYR A 342 -6.24 -29.12 -9.68
CA TYR A 342 -6.05 -27.93 -10.51
C TYR A 342 -5.54 -28.28 -11.92
N LEU A 343 -5.63 -27.31 -12.82
CA LEU A 343 -5.05 -27.39 -14.17
C LEU A 343 -3.77 -26.58 -14.22
N GLN A 344 -2.70 -27.12 -14.79
CA GLN A 344 -1.49 -26.39 -15.11
C GLN A 344 -1.23 -26.45 -16.61
N PHE A 345 -1.00 -25.30 -17.22
CA PHE A 345 -0.73 -25.16 -18.65
C PHE A 345 0.68 -24.65 -18.88
N ASN A 346 1.45 -25.43 -19.63
CA ASN A 346 2.76 -25.06 -20.15
C ASN A 346 2.67 -25.01 -21.70
N GLY A 347 2.59 -23.79 -22.23
CA GLY A 347 2.40 -23.50 -23.66
C GLY A 347 1.03 -22.88 -23.97
N HIS A 348 0.61 -22.97 -25.22
CA HIS A 348 -0.51 -22.18 -25.75
C HIS A 348 -1.73 -23.05 -26.03
N PHE A 349 -2.88 -22.73 -25.41
CA PHE A 349 -4.07 -23.59 -25.45
C PHE A 349 -5.36 -22.82 -25.70
N SER A 350 -6.34 -23.49 -26.32
CA SER A 350 -7.74 -23.05 -26.33
C SER A 350 -8.62 -24.15 -25.74
N VAL A 351 -9.35 -23.82 -24.68
CA VAL A 351 -10.30 -24.72 -24.00
C VAL A 351 -11.72 -24.23 -24.27
N ALA A 352 -12.57 -25.07 -24.84
CA ALA A 352 -13.93 -24.70 -25.20
C ALA A 352 -14.94 -25.79 -24.83
N SER A 353 -16.21 -25.40 -24.67
CA SER A 353 -17.32 -26.34 -24.55
C SER A 353 -18.45 -25.93 -25.53
N PRO A 354 -18.61 -26.65 -26.66
CA PRO A 354 -19.67 -26.38 -27.63
C PRO A 354 -21.07 -26.43 -27.00
N ASP A 355 -21.29 -27.37 -26.09
CA ASP A 355 -22.57 -27.58 -25.39
C ASP A 355 -22.66 -26.83 -24.05
N HIS A 356 -21.79 -25.82 -23.86
CA HIS A 356 -21.79 -24.91 -22.71
C HIS A 356 -21.65 -25.58 -21.33
N HIS A 357 -20.90 -26.68 -21.24
CA HIS A 357 -20.51 -27.29 -19.98
C HIS A 357 -19.62 -26.37 -19.13
N SER A 358 -19.63 -26.64 -17.85
CA SER A 358 -18.92 -25.92 -16.81
C SER A 358 -17.72 -26.70 -16.29
N TRP A 359 -16.72 -25.96 -15.77
CA TRP A 359 -15.61 -26.54 -15.05
C TRP A 359 -15.45 -25.85 -13.69
N LYS A 360 -15.19 -26.66 -12.66
CA LYS A 360 -14.84 -26.24 -11.31
C LYS A 360 -13.72 -27.15 -10.79
N GLY A 361 -12.76 -26.56 -10.09
CA GLY A 361 -11.67 -27.29 -9.42
C GLY A 361 -10.88 -26.37 -8.50
N ALA A 362 -9.67 -26.78 -8.12
CA ALA A 362 -8.81 -26.00 -7.24
C ALA A 362 -8.34 -24.68 -7.86
N GLY A 363 -8.18 -24.63 -9.18
CA GLY A 363 -7.82 -23.44 -9.94
C GLY A 363 -7.05 -23.76 -11.22
N ILE A 364 -6.51 -22.71 -11.86
CA ILE A 364 -5.70 -22.76 -13.07
C ILE A 364 -4.36 -22.07 -12.81
N ILE A 365 -3.29 -22.75 -13.17
CA ILE A 365 -1.92 -22.23 -13.24
C ILE A 365 -1.57 -22.07 -14.72
N VAL A 366 -1.25 -20.85 -15.15
CA VAL A 366 -0.69 -20.62 -16.49
C VAL A 366 0.78 -20.27 -16.32
N ASP A 367 1.66 -21.14 -16.80
CA ASP A 367 3.10 -20.95 -16.63
C ASP A 367 3.59 -19.69 -17.36
N LYS A 368 4.80 -19.25 -17.02
CA LYS A 368 5.44 -18.12 -17.69
C LYS A 368 5.49 -18.36 -19.21
N ASP A 369 5.37 -17.29 -19.99
CA ASP A 369 5.41 -17.31 -21.46
C ASP A 369 4.32 -18.19 -22.11
N SER A 370 3.30 -18.58 -21.36
CA SER A 370 2.15 -19.39 -21.81
C SER A 370 0.86 -18.57 -21.85
N ASP A 371 -0.08 -18.98 -22.70
CA ASP A 371 -1.44 -18.42 -22.71
C ASP A 371 -2.54 -19.47 -22.91
N VAL A 372 -3.69 -19.19 -22.32
CA VAL A 372 -4.87 -20.06 -22.42
C VAL A 372 -6.09 -19.23 -22.77
N ILE A 373 -6.71 -19.53 -23.91
CA ILE A 373 -8.04 -19.04 -24.27
C ILE A 373 -9.08 -19.94 -23.63
N TRP A 374 -9.81 -19.41 -22.66
CA TRP A 374 -10.77 -20.14 -21.84
C TRP A 374 -12.20 -19.75 -22.18
N LYS A 375 -12.93 -20.68 -22.82
CA LYS A 375 -14.32 -20.50 -23.27
C LYS A 375 -15.32 -21.36 -22.49
N VAL A 376 -14.93 -21.82 -21.31
CA VAL A 376 -15.74 -22.71 -20.45
C VAL A 376 -16.37 -21.90 -19.32
N LYS A 377 -17.64 -22.18 -18.99
CA LYS A 377 -18.37 -21.47 -17.93
C LYS A 377 -17.89 -21.89 -16.54
N GLY A 378 -17.97 -20.95 -15.59
CA GLY A 378 -17.83 -21.25 -14.18
C GLY A 378 -19.14 -21.75 -13.57
N VAL A 379 -19.14 -21.96 -12.25
CA VAL A 379 -20.29 -22.43 -11.48
C VAL A 379 -20.69 -21.38 -10.45
N LYS A 380 -21.99 -21.07 -10.34
CA LYS A 380 -22.52 -20.12 -9.35
C LYS A 380 -22.10 -20.50 -7.93
N GLY A 381 -21.54 -19.53 -7.20
CA GLY A 381 -21.05 -19.75 -5.83
C GLY A 381 -19.68 -20.43 -5.74
N ASP A 382 -19.03 -20.68 -6.87
CA ASP A 382 -17.61 -21.05 -6.94
C ASP A 382 -16.79 -19.92 -7.54
N ASN A 383 -15.54 -19.80 -7.08
CA ASN A 383 -14.58 -18.89 -7.67
C ASN A 383 -13.52 -19.69 -8.42
N LEU A 384 -13.25 -19.29 -9.67
CA LEU A 384 -12.06 -19.71 -10.40
C LEU A 384 -10.85 -19.05 -9.75
N HIS A 385 -9.85 -19.83 -9.33
CA HIS A 385 -8.59 -19.29 -8.83
C HIS A 385 -7.55 -19.33 -9.95
N LYS A 386 -6.95 -18.19 -10.29
CA LYS A 386 -5.91 -18.07 -11.33
C LYS A 386 -4.60 -17.60 -10.72
N ILE A 387 -3.53 -18.37 -10.93
CA ILE A 387 -2.14 -17.99 -10.64
C ILE A 387 -1.21 -18.36 -11.81
N GLY A 388 0.10 -18.21 -11.63
CA GLY A 388 1.12 -18.36 -12.66
C GLY A 388 1.30 -17.09 -13.50
N GLU A 389 2.55 -16.82 -13.91
CA GLU A 389 2.98 -15.60 -14.59
C GLU A 389 2.35 -15.41 -15.98
N GLY A 390 1.80 -16.46 -16.59
CA GLY A 390 1.21 -16.42 -17.93
C GLY A 390 -0.15 -15.75 -18.01
N THR A 391 -0.79 -15.87 -19.18
CA THR A 391 -2.03 -15.16 -19.52
C THR A 391 -3.23 -16.09 -19.63
N LEU A 392 -4.34 -15.76 -18.95
CA LEU A 392 -5.63 -16.42 -19.14
C LEU A 392 -6.60 -15.46 -19.86
N VAL A 393 -7.00 -15.80 -21.08
CA VAL A 393 -7.96 -15.01 -21.86
C VAL A 393 -9.35 -15.61 -21.70
N ILE A 394 -10.25 -14.92 -21.03
CA ILE A 394 -11.63 -15.36 -20.86
C ILE A 394 -12.41 -14.98 -22.11
N ASN A 395 -12.93 -15.98 -22.83
CA ASN A 395 -13.64 -15.80 -24.10
C ASN A 395 -14.82 -16.79 -24.22
N GLY A 396 -15.60 -16.93 -23.15
CA GLY A 396 -16.88 -17.63 -23.19
C GLY A 396 -17.99 -16.76 -23.79
N THR A 397 -19.21 -17.29 -23.78
CA THR A 397 -20.41 -16.62 -24.32
C THR A 397 -21.49 -16.51 -23.24
N GLY A 398 -22.16 -15.35 -23.19
CA GLY A 398 -23.27 -15.10 -22.29
C GLY A 398 -22.84 -14.73 -20.87
N ILE A 399 -23.72 -14.99 -19.91
CA ILE A 399 -23.49 -14.76 -18.48
C ILE A 399 -22.72 -15.93 -17.88
N ASN A 400 -21.57 -15.64 -17.26
CA ASN A 400 -20.90 -16.54 -16.34
C ASN A 400 -21.23 -16.14 -14.89
N ASP A 401 -21.84 -17.06 -14.14
CA ASP A 401 -22.25 -16.85 -12.75
C ASP A 401 -21.12 -17.13 -11.73
N GLY A 402 -20.01 -17.74 -12.15
CA GLY A 402 -18.84 -17.96 -11.30
C GLY A 402 -18.09 -16.67 -10.99
N GLY A 403 -17.39 -16.62 -9.86
CA GLY A 403 -16.46 -15.54 -9.53
C GLY A 403 -15.03 -15.85 -9.96
N LEU A 404 -14.14 -14.87 -9.82
CA LEU A 404 -12.70 -14.99 -10.10
C LEU A 404 -11.88 -14.47 -8.91
N LYS A 405 -10.91 -15.26 -8.47
CA LYS A 405 -9.81 -14.82 -7.61
C LYS A 405 -8.51 -14.92 -8.39
N VAL A 406 -7.81 -13.81 -8.57
CA VAL A 406 -6.58 -13.75 -9.33
C VAL A 406 -5.42 -13.35 -8.43
N GLY A 407 -4.36 -14.18 -8.44
CA GLY A 407 -3.19 -13.99 -7.60
C GLY A 407 -1.90 -13.79 -8.38
N ASP A 408 -1.85 -14.01 -9.69
CA ASP A 408 -0.62 -13.84 -10.46
C ASP A 408 -0.88 -13.68 -11.97
N GLY A 409 0.11 -13.17 -12.70
CA GLY A 409 0.12 -13.01 -14.15
C GLY A 409 -1.05 -12.17 -14.69
N THR A 410 -1.50 -12.46 -15.90
CA THR A 410 -2.53 -11.65 -16.58
C THR A 410 -3.83 -12.42 -16.79
N VAL A 411 -4.97 -11.74 -16.60
CA VAL A 411 -6.29 -12.20 -17.02
C VAL A 411 -6.89 -11.17 -17.96
N ILE A 412 -7.26 -11.56 -19.18
CA ILE A 412 -7.92 -10.69 -20.15
C ILE A 412 -9.41 -11.06 -20.20
N LEU A 413 -10.29 -10.12 -19.84
CA LEU A 413 -11.73 -10.33 -19.91
C LEU A 413 -12.24 -9.99 -21.31
N ASN A 414 -12.59 -11.01 -22.10
CA ASN A 414 -13.07 -10.90 -23.47
C ASN A 414 -14.31 -11.81 -23.71
N GLN A 415 -15.22 -11.83 -22.73
CA GLN A 415 -16.48 -12.55 -22.82
C GLN A 415 -17.35 -11.97 -23.93
N GLU A 416 -17.93 -12.85 -24.75
CA GLU A 416 -18.81 -12.50 -25.85
C GLU A 416 -20.27 -12.52 -25.40
N ALA A 417 -21.10 -11.69 -26.05
CA ALA A 417 -22.53 -11.67 -25.80
C ALA A 417 -23.21 -12.93 -26.36
N ASP A 418 -24.23 -13.43 -25.66
CA ASP A 418 -25.11 -14.47 -26.20
C ASP A 418 -26.09 -13.92 -27.26
N SER A 419 -26.94 -14.79 -27.79
CA SER A 419 -27.95 -14.42 -28.80
C SER A 419 -28.96 -13.39 -28.33
N ASN A 420 -29.09 -13.16 -27.01
CA ASN A 420 -29.97 -12.15 -26.42
C ASN A 420 -29.22 -10.86 -26.06
N GLY A 421 -27.91 -10.79 -26.32
CA GLY A 421 -27.07 -9.65 -26.02
C GLY A 421 -26.54 -9.61 -24.59
N TYR A 422 -26.75 -10.65 -23.77
CA TYR A 422 -26.23 -10.70 -22.41
C TYR A 422 -24.76 -11.08 -22.41
N VAL A 423 -23.95 -10.37 -21.61
CA VAL A 423 -22.51 -10.61 -21.47
C VAL A 423 -22.10 -10.34 -20.03
N GLN A 424 -21.36 -11.28 -19.43
CA GLN A 424 -20.71 -11.11 -18.13
C GLN A 424 -19.59 -12.14 -18.00
N ALA A 425 -18.34 -11.69 -17.82
CA ALA A 425 -17.18 -12.57 -17.70
C ALA A 425 -17.16 -13.31 -16.36
N PHE A 426 -17.55 -12.65 -15.27
CA PHE A 426 -17.67 -13.20 -13.91
C PHE A 426 -18.70 -12.44 -13.09
N SER A 427 -19.18 -13.04 -12.01
CA SER A 427 -20.07 -12.38 -11.04
C SER A 427 -19.32 -11.47 -10.06
N SER A 428 -18.05 -11.75 -9.78
CA SER A 428 -17.14 -10.91 -9.00
C SER A 428 -15.68 -11.20 -9.35
N ILE A 429 -14.80 -10.24 -9.06
CA ILE A 429 -13.35 -10.38 -9.24
C ILE A 429 -12.65 -9.89 -7.98
N GLU A 430 -11.74 -10.70 -7.43
CA GLU A 430 -10.80 -10.30 -6.39
C GLU A 430 -9.36 -10.35 -6.93
N LEU A 431 -8.65 -9.22 -6.88
CA LEU A 431 -7.22 -9.11 -7.19
C LEU A 431 -6.43 -9.06 -5.89
N SER A 432 -5.49 -9.99 -5.71
CA SER A 432 -4.68 -10.07 -4.49
C SER A 432 -3.21 -10.39 -4.81
N SER A 433 -2.34 -10.16 -3.83
CA SER A 433 -0.87 -10.31 -3.79
C SER A 433 -0.02 -9.25 -4.49
N GLY A 434 -0.63 -8.32 -5.24
CA GLY A 434 0.07 -7.26 -5.97
C GLY A 434 0.75 -7.71 -7.27
N ARG A 435 0.77 -9.02 -7.55
CA ARG A 435 1.30 -9.62 -8.78
C ARG A 435 0.36 -9.54 -10.00
N PRO A 436 -0.98 -9.68 -9.87
CA PRO A 436 -1.82 -9.89 -11.04
C PRO A 436 -2.18 -8.60 -11.77
N THR A 437 -2.54 -8.76 -13.04
CA THR A 437 -3.21 -7.72 -13.86
C THR A 437 -4.47 -8.29 -14.51
N VAL A 438 -5.59 -7.59 -14.36
CA VAL A 438 -6.86 -7.87 -15.06
C VAL A 438 -7.09 -6.79 -16.11
N VAL A 439 -7.30 -7.20 -17.36
CA VAL A 439 -7.47 -6.29 -18.51
C VAL A 439 -8.91 -6.34 -19.00
N LEU A 440 -9.56 -5.18 -19.14
CA LEU A 440 -10.89 -5.06 -19.72
C LEU A 440 -10.80 -4.86 -21.23
N THR A 441 -11.44 -5.71 -22.03
CA THR A 441 -11.53 -5.47 -23.48
C THR A 441 -12.63 -4.48 -23.85
N ASN A 442 -13.68 -4.38 -23.02
CA ASN A 442 -14.78 -3.42 -23.12
C ASN A 442 -15.45 -3.22 -21.75
N GLU A 443 -16.37 -2.26 -21.67
CA GLU A 443 -17.07 -1.87 -20.43
C GLU A 443 -18.11 -2.87 -19.92
N LYS A 444 -18.47 -3.89 -20.73
CA LYS A 444 -19.56 -4.84 -20.41
C LYS A 444 -19.09 -6.12 -19.73
N GLN A 445 -17.78 -6.24 -19.47
CA GLN A 445 -17.19 -7.49 -18.97
C GLN A 445 -17.59 -7.83 -17.54
N ILE A 446 -17.76 -6.83 -16.68
CA ILE A 446 -17.95 -7.00 -15.25
C ILE A 446 -18.71 -5.80 -14.70
N ASN A 447 -19.54 -6.01 -13.68
CA ASN A 447 -20.05 -4.91 -12.86
C ASN A 447 -18.88 -4.31 -12.05
N PRO A 448 -18.53 -3.01 -12.24
CA PRO A 448 -17.38 -2.41 -11.58
C PRO A 448 -17.43 -2.52 -10.04
N ASP A 449 -18.62 -2.42 -9.44
CA ASP A 449 -18.79 -2.52 -7.98
C ASP A 449 -18.54 -3.94 -7.42
N SER A 450 -18.41 -4.93 -8.30
CA SER A 450 -18.08 -6.33 -7.97
C SER A 450 -16.59 -6.64 -8.15
N ILE A 451 -15.76 -5.61 -8.31
CA ILE A 451 -14.30 -5.70 -8.29
C ILE A 451 -13.79 -5.36 -6.89
N PHE A 452 -12.90 -6.20 -6.37
CA PHE A 452 -12.30 -6.09 -5.05
C PHE A 452 -10.78 -6.20 -5.19
N TRP A 453 -10.04 -5.38 -4.45
CA TRP A 453 -8.61 -5.54 -4.28
C TRP A 453 -8.35 -5.99 -2.85
N GLY A 454 -7.99 -7.26 -2.69
CA GLY A 454 -7.67 -7.85 -1.41
C GLY A 454 -6.23 -7.54 -0.98
N TYR A 455 -5.65 -8.42 -0.15
CA TYR A 455 -4.31 -8.25 0.40
C TYR A 455 -3.27 -7.96 -0.69
N ARG A 456 -2.60 -6.80 -0.62
CA ARG A 456 -1.64 -6.24 -1.59
C ARG A 456 -2.18 -5.97 -2.99
N GLY A 457 -3.49 -6.11 -3.21
CA GLY A 457 -4.18 -5.76 -4.44
C GLY A 457 -3.61 -6.35 -5.73
N GLY A 458 -3.46 -5.50 -6.75
CA GLY A 458 -3.16 -5.86 -8.13
C GLY A 458 -3.65 -4.79 -9.10
N ASN A 459 -3.39 -4.98 -10.40
CA ASN A 459 -3.71 -3.98 -11.43
C ASN A 459 -5.04 -4.30 -12.13
N LEU A 460 -5.96 -3.34 -12.17
CA LEU A 460 -7.06 -3.30 -13.12
C LEU A 460 -6.68 -2.37 -14.27
N ASP A 461 -6.41 -2.93 -15.45
CA ASP A 461 -6.14 -2.16 -16.66
C ASP A 461 -7.44 -1.87 -17.42
N LEU A 462 -7.81 -0.59 -17.48
CA LEU A 462 -8.98 -0.11 -18.18
C LEU A 462 -8.83 -0.25 -19.71
N ASN A 463 -7.60 -0.29 -20.21
CA ASN A 463 -7.27 -0.54 -21.61
C ASN A 463 -8.11 0.30 -22.60
N GLY A 464 -8.21 1.61 -22.32
CA GLY A 464 -8.93 2.57 -23.15
C GLY A 464 -10.47 2.53 -23.02
N ASN A 465 -11.01 1.82 -22.03
CA ASN A 465 -12.43 1.79 -21.74
C ASN A 465 -12.82 2.80 -20.66
N ASN A 466 -14.05 3.31 -20.75
CA ASN A 466 -14.63 4.13 -19.70
C ASN A 466 -15.34 3.23 -18.69
N ILE A 467 -15.25 3.56 -17.41
CA ILE A 467 -15.85 2.76 -16.35
C ILE A 467 -16.43 3.67 -15.27
N THR A 468 -17.49 3.21 -14.61
CA THR A 468 -18.16 3.94 -13.53
C THR A 468 -18.26 3.06 -12.30
N PHE A 469 -17.71 3.52 -11.19
CA PHE A 469 -17.84 2.89 -9.88
C PHE A 469 -18.76 3.70 -8.99
N THR A 470 -19.53 3.01 -8.14
CA THR A 470 -20.18 3.66 -6.99
C THR A 470 -19.32 3.58 -5.73
N ARG A 471 -18.43 2.59 -5.69
CA ARG A 471 -17.47 2.35 -4.60
C ARG A 471 -16.17 1.77 -5.14
N LEU A 472 -15.06 2.06 -4.47
CA LEU A 472 -13.77 1.44 -4.75
C LEU A 472 -13.43 0.51 -3.58
N ASN A 473 -13.57 -0.81 -3.78
CA ASN A 473 -13.36 -1.80 -2.72
C ASN A 473 -11.88 -2.18 -2.64
N ALA A 474 -11.05 -1.32 -2.05
CA ALA A 474 -9.61 -1.52 -1.92
C ALA A 474 -9.20 -1.70 -0.46
N ASP A 475 -8.48 -2.78 -0.16
CA ASP A 475 -7.95 -3.07 1.18
C ASP A 475 -6.71 -2.23 1.53
N ASP A 476 -5.84 -1.98 0.54
CA ASP A 476 -4.55 -1.33 0.78
C ASP A 476 -4.00 -0.62 -0.47
N TYR A 477 -2.81 -0.04 -0.31
CA TYR A 477 -2.04 0.66 -1.34
C TYR A 477 -1.72 -0.16 -2.60
N GLY A 478 -1.76 -1.49 -2.51
CA GLY A 478 -1.53 -2.38 -3.64
C GLY A 478 -2.67 -2.41 -4.65
N ALA A 479 -3.83 -1.85 -4.33
CA ALA A 479 -4.95 -1.70 -5.26
C ALA A 479 -4.61 -0.67 -6.36
N LYS A 480 -4.61 -1.08 -7.62
CA LYS A 480 -4.22 -0.18 -8.74
C LYS A 480 -5.27 -0.16 -9.84
N ILE A 481 -5.70 1.04 -10.22
CA ILE A 481 -6.48 1.30 -11.43
C ILE A 481 -5.55 1.99 -12.42
N ILE A 482 -5.32 1.33 -13.56
CA ILE A 482 -4.36 1.79 -14.56
C ILE A 482 -4.99 1.85 -15.95
N ASN A 483 -4.37 2.60 -16.85
CA ASN A 483 -4.65 2.51 -18.28
C ASN A 483 -3.34 2.58 -19.05
N ASN A 484 -2.96 1.45 -19.64
CA ASN A 484 -1.77 1.34 -20.50
C ASN A 484 -2.08 1.58 -21.98
N SER A 485 -3.35 1.81 -22.34
CA SER A 485 -3.73 2.11 -23.72
C SER A 485 -3.39 3.55 -24.11
N ASN A 486 -3.04 3.75 -25.38
CA ASN A 486 -2.92 5.08 -25.98
C ASN A 486 -4.26 5.82 -26.03
N LYS A 487 -5.38 5.10 -26.00
CA LYS A 487 -6.71 5.70 -25.88
C LYS A 487 -6.95 6.08 -24.42
N THR A 488 -7.22 7.36 -24.17
CA THR A 488 -7.53 7.85 -22.83
C THR A 488 -8.84 7.24 -22.32
N SER A 489 -8.80 6.71 -21.11
CA SER A 489 -9.96 6.20 -20.38
C SER A 489 -10.59 7.29 -19.51
N THR A 490 -11.87 7.15 -19.19
CA THR A 490 -12.55 7.96 -18.17
C THR A 490 -13.01 7.06 -17.03
N LEU A 491 -12.49 7.32 -15.83
CA LEU A 491 -12.93 6.73 -14.57
C LEU A 491 -13.94 7.68 -13.91
N ASN A 492 -15.20 7.25 -13.80
CA ASN A 492 -16.21 7.99 -13.06
C ASN A 492 -16.42 7.35 -11.68
N ILE A 493 -16.41 8.17 -10.64
CA ILE A 493 -16.74 7.78 -9.27
C ILE A 493 -18.03 8.52 -8.92
N SER A 494 -19.15 7.81 -9.00
CA SER A 494 -20.49 8.35 -8.76
C SER A 494 -20.94 7.95 -7.37
N ARG A 495 -21.06 8.90 -6.44
CA ARG A 495 -21.47 8.61 -5.07
C ARG A 495 -23.01 8.70 -4.95
N PRO A 496 -23.75 7.57 -4.83
CA PRO A 496 -25.19 7.63 -4.67
C PRO A 496 -25.62 8.14 -3.28
N ASP A 497 -24.75 8.03 -2.26
CA ASP A 497 -25.06 8.30 -0.85
C ASP A 497 -24.15 9.37 -0.24
N SER A 498 -24.60 10.05 0.81
CA SER A 498 -23.86 11.10 1.54
C SER A 498 -22.73 10.60 2.47
N ASN A 499 -22.18 9.41 2.21
CA ASN A 499 -21.20 8.77 3.10
C ASN A 499 -19.78 9.29 2.84
N LEU A 500 -18.94 9.22 3.88
CA LEU A 500 -17.50 9.40 3.76
C LEU A 500 -16.91 8.31 2.87
N SER A 501 -15.85 8.64 2.14
CA SER A 501 -15.08 7.67 1.38
C SER A 501 -13.59 7.85 1.61
N ILE A 502 -12.86 6.75 1.62
CA ILE A 502 -11.40 6.73 1.62
C ILE A 502 -10.94 5.76 0.55
N PHE A 503 -9.90 6.12 -0.20
CA PHE A 503 -9.29 5.25 -1.19
C PHE A 503 -7.79 5.13 -0.95
N HIS A 504 -7.40 3.93 -0.50
CA HIS A 504 -6.02 3.55 -0.16
C HIS A 504 -5.15 3.27 -1.39
N GLY A 505 -5.75 2.98 -2.55
CA GLY A 505 -5.05 2.52 -3.74
C GLY A 505 -4.45 3.61 -4.61
N VAL A 506 -4.01 3.22 -5.80
CA VAL A 506 -3.36 4.09 -6.79
C VAL A 506 -4.20 4.19 -8.05
N ILE A 507 -4.35 5.42 -8.56
CA ILE A 507 -4.89 5.68 -9.90
C ILE A 507 -3.75 6.21 -10.76
N SER A 508 -3.44 5.56 -11.89
CA SER A 508 -2.31 5.98 -12.72
C SER A 508 -2.48 5.75 -14.23
N GLY A 509 -1.74 6.51 -15.02
CA GLY A 509 -1.69 6.36 -16.47
C GLY A 509 -2.66 7.29 -17.21
N ASN A 510 -3.06 6.90 -18.41
CA ASN A 510 -3.83 7.76 -19.32
C ASN A 510 -5.33 7.77 -18.96
N ILE A 511 -5.67 8.33 -17.80
CA ILE A 511 -7.02 8.30 -17.22
C ILE A 511 -7.50 9.72 -16.88
N ASN A 512 -8.66 10.11 -17.39
CA ASN A 512 -9.42 11.21 -16.81
C ASN A 512 -10.26 10.69 -15.64
N VAL A 513 -10.20 11.37 -14.50
CA VAL A 513 -10.95 11.00 -13.30
C VAL A 513 -12.06 12.03 -13.05
N ASN A 514 -13.30 11.57 -12.91
CA ASN A 514 -14.44 12.41 -12.55
C ASN A 514 -15.05 11.90 -11.25
N ILE A 515 -15.12 12.76 -10.25
CA ILE A 515 -15.74 12.47 -8.95
C ILE A 515 -16.95 13.40 -8.80
N ASP A 516 -18.16 12.82 -8.89
CA ASP A 516 -19.40 13.59 -8.78
C ASP A 516 -19.98 13.45 -7.37
N GLY A 517 -19.95 14.57 -6.62
CA GLY A 517 -20.55 14.74 -5.31
C GLY A 517 -21.68 15.78 -5.29
N LYS A 518 -22.26 16.15 -6.43
CA LYS A 518 -23.31 17.21 -6.49
C LYS A 518 -24.52 16.96 -5.59
N ASN A 519 -24.81 15.70 -5.27
CA ASN A 519 -25.95 15.30 -4.46
C ASN A 519 -25.57 14.94 -3.02
N THR A 520 -24.32 15.19 -2.61
CA THR A 520 -23.81 14.74 -1.33
C THR A 520 -22.99 15.84 -0.64
N ASN A 521 -23.12 15.95 0.68
CA ASN A 521 -22.11 16.63 1.52
C ASN A 521 -20.92 15.69 1.78
N GLY A 522 -20.65 14.74 0.86
CA GLY A 522 -19.69 13.66 1.08
C GLY A 522 -18.25 14.15 0.95
N SER A 523 -17.39 13.67 1.84
CA SER A 523 -15.94 13.89 1.79
C SER A 523 -15.25 12.68 1.16
N ASP A 524 -14.44 12.94 0.13
CA ASP A 524 -13.60 11.94 -0.52
C ASP A 524 -12.14 12.11 -0.08
N PHE A 525 -11.65 11.15 0.69
CA PHE A 525 -10.26 11.10 1.15
C PHE A 525 -9.45 10.17 0.26
N PHE A 526 -8.23 10.58 -0.07
CA PHE A 526 -7.23 9.74 -0.70
C PHE A 526 -5.99 9.75 0.16
N ASP A 527 -5.60 8.58 0.66
CA ASP A 527 -4.34 8.29 1.36
C ASP A 527 -3.50 7.25 0.58
N GLY A 528 -3.93 6.91 -0.63
CA GLY A 528 -3.13 6.24 -1.64
C GLY A 528 -2.29 7.20 -2.49
N SER A 529 -2.29 7.05 -3.82
CA SER A 529 -1.55 7.97 -4.70
C SER A 529 -2.21 8.15 -6.06
N ILE A 530 -1.94 9.28 -6.72
CA ILE A 530 -2.49 9.59 -8.04
C ILE A 530 -1.35 10.02 -8.97
N TYR A 531 -1.26 9.38 -10.15
CA TYR A 531 -0.27 9.71 -11.17
C TYR A 531 -0.90 9.86 -12.56
N LEU A 532 -1.33 11.09 -12.85
CA LEU A 532 -2.04 11.53 -14.05
C LEU A 532 -1.25 12.67 -14.73
N PRO A 533 -0.04 12.41 -15.25
CA PRO A 533 0.87 13.46 -15.71
C PRO A 533 0.41 14.23 -16.95
N TYR A 534 -0.61 13.73 -17.66
CA TYR A 534 -1.12 14.31 -18.92
C TYR A 534 -2.65 14.36 -18.98
N THR A 535 -3.33 14.07 -17.88
CA THR A 535 -4.78 13.93 -17.82
C THR A 535 -5.33 14.63 -16.58
N LYS A 536 -6.65 14.82 -16.56
CA LYS A 536 -7.29 15.66 -15.56
C LYS A 536 -8.04 14.87 -14.50
N LEU A 537 -8.14 15.47 -13.31
CA LEU A 537 -9.11 15.10 -12.28
C LEU A 537 -10.14 16.21 -12.16
N THR A 538 -11.42 15.85 -12.09
CA THR A 538 -12.53 16.78 -11.85
C THR A 538 -13.32 16.36 -10.63
N LYS A 539 -13.52 17.28 -9.68
CA LYS A 539 -14.40 17.12 -8.51
C LYS A 539 -15.51 18.16 -8.53
N ASN A 540 -16.73 17.74 -8.20
CA ASN A 540 -17.87 18.65 -8.04
C ASN A 540 -18.60 18.38 -6.71
N GLY A 541 -18.84 19.43 -5.92
CA GLY A 541 -19.50 19.33 -4.61
C GLY A 541 -18.59 18.73 -3.52
N GLY A 542 -19.06 18.76 -2.28
CA GLY A 542 -18.43 18.09 -1.13
C GLY A 542 -16.99 18.50 -0.83
N GLU A 543 -16.23 17.58 -0.25
CA GLU A 543 -14.81 17.74 0.09
C GLU A 543 -13.94 16.76 -0.70
N LEU A 544 -12.72 17.18 -1.04
CA LEU A 544 -11.65 16.34 -1.57
C LEU A 544 -10.39 16.55 -0.74
N THR A 545 -9.86 15.47 -0.16
CA THR A 545 -8.68 15.54 0.70
C THR A 545 -7.58 14.61 0.19
N PHE A 546 -6.41 15.18 -0.08
CA PHE A 546 -5.16 14.45 -0.32
C PHE A 546 -4.31 14.48 0.94
N GLN A 547 -3.91 13.31 1.43
CA GLN A 547 -3.19 13.15 2.70
C GLN A 547 -2.16 12.04 2.62
N GLY A 548 -1.15 12.04 3.49
CA GLY A 548 -0.35 10.85 3.71
C GLY A 548 -1.18 9.71 4.33
N HIS A 549 -0.53 8.57 4.49
CA HIS A 549 -1.13 7.38 5.09
C HIS A 549 -0.47 7.08 6.43
N PRO A 550 -1.21 6.92 7.53
CA PRO A 550 -0.61 6.52 8.81
C PRO A 550 0.02 5.14 8.69
N VAL A 551 1.26 4.97 9.14
CA VAL A 551 1.93 3.66 9.14
C VAL A 551 1.10 2.65 9.93
N ILE A 552 0.81 1.49 9.31
CA ILE A 552 0.02 0.43 9.92
C ILE A 552 0.87 -0.28 10.96
N HIS A 553 0.35 -0.41 12.18
CA HIS A 553 0.91 -1.25 13.24
C HIS A 553 0.05 -2.49 13.52
N ALA A 554 0.70 -3.52 14.04
CA ALA A 554 0.01 -4.73 14.49
C ALA A 554 -1.02 -4.38 15.59
N SER A 555 -2.23 -4.94 15.49
CA SER A 555 -3.34 -4.63 16.41
C SER A 555 -3.92 -5.91 17.04
N VAL A 556 -4.62 -5.77 18.17
CA VAL A 556 -5.26 -6.88 18.91
C VAL A 556 -6.53 -6.42 19.59
N ASN A 557 -7.53 -7.29 19.69
CA ASN A 557 -8.64 -7.14 20.64
C ASN A 557 -9.31 -5.75 20.59
N GLY A 558 -9.53 -5.22 19.38
CA GLY A 558 -10.19 -3.93 19.18
C GLY A 558 -9.27 -2.70 19.28
N SER A 559 -7.94 -2.87 19.40
CA SER A 559 -7.03 -1.75 19.16
C SER A 559 -7.04 -1.34 17.69
N ASP A 560 -6.95 -0.05 17.44
CA ASP A 560 -6.90 0.48 16.08
C ASP A 560 -5.49 0.24 15.49
N PRO A 561 -5.37 -0.18 14.22
CA PRO A 561 -4.08 -0.40 13.55
C PRO A 561 -3.35 0.91 13.22
N VAL A 562 -4.08 2.03 13.25
CA VAL A 562 -3.65 3.39 12.95
C VAL A 562 -4.35 4.37 13.89
N SER A 563 -3.79 5.58 14.08
CA SER A 563 -4.37 6.62 14.91
C SER A 563 -4.09 8.03 14.39
N LEU A 564 -4.97 8.98 14.70
CA LEU A 564 -4.80 10.39 14.33
C LEU A 564 -3.57 11.05 14.98
N THR A 565 -3.11 10.50 16.10
CA THR A 565 -2.05 11.05 16.93
C THR A 565 -0.69 10.39 16.73
N GLN A 566 -0.58 9.38 15.85
CA GLN A 566 0.71 8.75 15.59
C GLN A 566 1.65 9.68 14.83
N ASN A 567 2.95 9.51 15.05
CA ASN A 567 3.97 10.38 14.48
C ASN A 567 4.43 9.91 13.10
N ASP A 568 4.42 8.61 12.87
CA ASP A 568 4.91 7.95 11.67
C ASP A 568 3.81 7.77 10.63
N TRP A 569 4.00 8.48 9.53
CA TRP A 569 3.12 8.52 8.37
C TRP A 569 3.96 8.27 7.13
N GLU A 570 3.39 7.58 6.17
CA GLU A 570 3.94 7.41 4.84
C GLU A 570 3.54 8.60 3.99
N ARG A 571 4.54 9.21 3.35
CA ARG A 571 4.31 10.28 2.38
C ARG A 571 3.66 9.73 1.12
N ARG A 572 2.67 10.45 0.60
CA ARG A 572 1.92 10.09 -0.61
C ARG A 572 2.01 11.17 -1.67
N ASP A 573 2.07 10.76 -2.93
CA ASP A 573 2.30 11.65 -4.07
C ASP A 573 1.08 11.72 -4.98
N TYR A 574 0.73 12.95 -5.37
CA TYR A 574 -0.41 13.27 -6.22
C TYR A 574 0.09 14.14 -7.37
N THR A 575 0.41 13.51 -8.49
CA THR A 575 0.78 14.20 -9.73
C THR A 575 -0.43 14.22 -10.65
N ILE A 576 -0.95 15.39 -10.97
CA ILE A 576 -2.14 15.58 -11.79
C ILE A 576 -1.88 16.78 -12.70
N ASP A 577 -1.93 16.62 -14.02
CA ASP A 577 -1.70 17.74 -14.94
C ASP A 577 -2.63 18.93 -14.61
N SER A 578 -3.94 18.64 -14.60
CA SER A 578 -4.98 19.64 -14.35
C SER A 578 -6.04 19.11 -13.37
N LEU A 579 -6.17 19.76 -12.22
CA LEU A 579 -7.19 19.49 -11.21
C LEU A 579 -8.28 20.55 -11.26
N TYR A 580 -9.51 20.16 -11.61
CA TYR A 580 -10.67 21.06 -11.64
C TYR A 580 -11.57 20.79 -10.44
N ILE A 581 -11.82 21.80 -9.61
CA ILE A 581 -12.71 21.70 -8.45
C ILE A 581 -13.85 22.72 -8.53
N TYR A 582 -15.08 22.26 -8.32
CA TYR A 582 -16.30 23.06 -8.46
C TYR A 582 -17.17 22.93 -7.21
N ASN A 583 -17.41 24.04 -6.51
CA ASN A 583 -18.18 24.07 -5.26
C ASN A 583 -17.67 23.03 -4.25
N THR A 584 -16.34 22.96 -4.09
CA THR A 584 -15.66 21.91 -3.32
C THR A 584 -14.70 22.54 -2.32
N GLU A 585 -14.56 21.93 -1.14
CA GLU A 585 -13.42 22.16 -0.25
C GLU A 585 -12.29 21.20 -0.64
N PHE A 586 -11.14 21.72 -1.06
CA PHE A 586 -9.96 20.94 -1.44
C PHE A 586 -8.87 21.09 -0.39
N ASN A 587 -8.53 19.99 0.27
CA ASN A 587 -7.55 19.91 1.35
C ASN A 587 -6.31 19.15 0.89
N VAL A 588 -5.14 19.74 1.14
CA VAL A 588 -3.85 19.04 1.09
C VAL A 588 -3.32 18.97 2.52
N SER A 589 -3.36 17.79 3.11
CA SER A 589 -3.06 17.56 4.53
C SER A 589 -1.66 16.97 4.70
N ARG A 590 -1.27 16.73 5.97
CA ARG A 590 0.05 16.20 6.35
C ARG A 590 0.51 15.04 5.46
N ASP A 591 1.82 14.98 5.23
CA ASP A 591 2.49 13.91 4.48
C ASP A 591 1.99 13.72 3.03
N ALA A 592 1.28 14.68 2.45
CA ALA A 592 0.97 14.72 1.01
C ALA A 592 1.96 15.58 0.23
N SER A 593 2.33 15.14 -0.97
CA SER A 593 3.01 15.97 -1.98
C SER A 593 2.15 16.07 -3.23
N VAL A 594 1.70 17.28 -3.57
CA VAL A 594 0.82 17.55 -4.70
C VAL A 594 1.58 18.32 -5.77
N TYR A 595 1.52 17.82 -7.00
CA TYR A 595 2.09 18.43 -8.21
C TYR A 595 0.96 18.65 -9.22
N SER A 596 0.43 19.87 -9.32
CA SER A 596 -0.73 20.12 -10.18
C SER A 596 -0.97 21.57 -10.57
N THR A 597 -1.65 21.77 -11.71
CA THR A 597 -2.39 22.99 -12.00
C THR A 597 -3.81 22.87 -11.49
N VAL A 598 -4.17 23.64 -10.45
CA VAL A 598 -5.49 23.61 -9.82
C VAL A 598 -6.35 24.76 -10.34
N HIS A 599 -7.55 24.44 -10.80
CA HIS A 599 -8.58 25.40 -11.20
C HIS A 599 -9.76 25.31 -10.24
N SER A 600 -9.91 26.33 -9.40
CA SER A 600 -10.93 26.41 -8.36
C SER A 600 -12.08 27.32 -8.78
N PHE A 601 -13.31 26.79 -8.75
CA PHE A 601 -14.54 27.52 -9.08
C PHE A 601 -15.48 27.51 -7.89
N ASN A 602 -15.73 28.69 -7.30
CA ASN A 602 -16.49 28.85 -6.05
C ASN A 602 -16.10 27.82 -4.98
N SER A 603 -14.80 27.61 -4.81
CA SER A 603 -14.23 26.51 -4.02
C SER A 603 -13.18 27.02 -3.04
N ASP A 604 -13.03 26.35 -1.91
CA ASP A 604 -12.01 26.68 -0.91
C ASP A 604 -10.84 25.69 -1.03
N THR A 605 -9.62 26.20 -1.07
CA THR A 605 -8.40 25.39 -1.14
C THR A 605 -7.53 25.63 0.08
N VAL A 606 -7.13 24.57 0.78
CA VAL A 606 -6.28 24.65 1.98
C VAL A 606 -5.06 23.76 1.80
N ILE A 607 -3.88 24.38 1.75
CA ILE A 607 -2.59 23.69 1.76
C ILE A 607 -2.08 23.66 3.20
N GLY A 608 -1.84 22.47 3.76
CA GLY A 608 -1.57 22.27 5.18
C GLY A 608 -2.84 22.20 6.03
N SER A 609 -3.87 21.53 5.52
CA SER A 609 -5.08 21.25 6.32
C SER A 609 -4.75 20.28 7.45
N ASP A 610 -5.33 20.53 8.63
CA ASP A 610 -5.19 19.58 9.76
C ASP A 610 -6.21 18.45 9.66
N ASN A 611 -7.21 18.58 8.78
CA ASN A 611 -8.27 17.60 8.62
C ASN A 611 -7.73 16.38 7.87
N VAL A 612 -7.88 15.21 8.48
CA VAL A 612 -7.50 13.92 7.90
C VAL A 612 -8.57 12.88 8.21
N ALA A 613 -8.56 11.78 7.46
CA ALA A 613 -9.27 10.57 7.77
C ALA A 613 -8.30 9.42 8.03
N ILE A 614 -8.74 8.45 8.84
CA ILE A 614 -8.08 7.15 9.01
C ILE A 614 -9.12 6.05 8.85
N ASP A 615 -8.68 4.87 8.41
CA ASP A 615 -9.49 3.66 8.47
C ASP A 615 -9.13 2.82 9.70
N LYS A 616 -10.08 2.59 10.61
CA LYS A 616 -9.88 1.69 11.76
C LYS A 616 -9.84 0.21 11.38
N ASN A 617 -10.28 -0.10 10.17
CA ASN A 617 -10.19 -1.42 9.54
C ASN A 617 -8.99 -1.55 8.59
N GLU A 618 -8.05 -0.60 8.58
CA GLU A 618 -6.89 -0.63 7.68
C GLU A 618 -6.16 -1.98 7.74
N GLY A 619 -5.99 -2.62 6.57
CA GLY A 619 -5.39 -3.94 6.40
C GLY A 619 -6.21 -5.11 6.96
N LYS A 620 -7.53 -4.93 7.18
CA LYS A 620 -8.47 -5.98 7.64
C LYS A 620 -9.57 -6.31 6.62
N GLY A 621 -9.54 -5.73 5.43
CA GLY A 621 -10.48 -5.98 4.34
C GLY A 621 -10.93 -4.71 3.61
N THR A 622 -11.70 -4.89 2.54
CA THR A 622 -12.13 -3.82 1.62
C THR A 622 -13.29 -2.94 2.13
N HIS A 623 -13.57 -2.97 3.43
CA HIS A 623 -14.72 -2.28 4.02
C HIS A 623 -14.27 -1.32 5.13
N PRO A 624 -14.01 -0.05 4.78
CA PRO A 624 -13.39 0.89 5.70
C PRO A 624 -14.36 1.33 6.80
N ASN A 625 -13.80 1.53 7.99
CA ASN A 625 -14.40 2.21 9.13
C ASN A 625 -13.72 3.58 9.30
N ILE A 626 -14.22 4.54 8.54
CA ILE A 626 -13.62 5.86 8.38
C ILE A 626 -13.89 6.73 9.61
N VAL A 627 -12.81 7.29 10.17
CA VAL A 627 -12.88 8.30 11.23
C VAL A 627 -12.11 9.53 10.80
N THR A 628 -12.77 10.68 10.83
CA THR A 628 -12.16 11.98 10.55
C THR A 628 -11.71 12.66 11.83
N GLY A 629 -10.70 13.52 11.73
CA GLY A 629 -10.24 14.33 12.84
C GLY A 629 -9.08 15.24 12.46
N LYS A 630 -8.48 15.87 13.48
CA LYS A 630 -7.33 16.76 13.30
C LYS A 630 -6.02 16.04 13.58
N SER A 631 -5.05 16.18 12.68
CA SER A 631 -3.67 15.72 12.87
C SER A 631 -2.70 16.80 12.40
N ILE A 632 -2.00 17.42 13.34
CA ILE A 632 -1.08 18.52 13.07
C ILE A 632 0.28 17.95 12.67
N ALA A 633 0.79 18.37 11.51
CA ALA A 633 2.08 17.94 11.01
C ALA A 633 3.25 18.48 11.84
N SER A 634 4.24 17.62 12.13
CA SER A 634 5.58 18.09 12.49
C SER A 634 6.30 18.63 11.25
N ASP A 635 7.41 19.36 11.40
CA ASP A 635 8.08 20.03 10.27
C ASP A 635 8.44 19.11 9.09
N ASN A 636 8.85 17.86 9.35
CA ASN A 636 9.19 16.88 8.30
C ASN A 636 7.95 16.23 7.66
N ASN A 637 6.80 16.34 8.33
CA ASN A 637 5.52 15.78 7.93
C ASN A 637 4.60 16.81 7.26
N LYS A 638 5.06 18.06 7.10
CA LYS A 638 4.28 19.10 6.41
C LYS A 638 3.97 18.68 4.98
N SER A 639 2.79 19.08 4.54
CA SER A 639 2.36 18.93 3.16
C SER A 639 3.23 19.78 2.22
N ASN A 640 3.33 19.34 0.97
CA ASN A 640 4.04 20.04 -0.08
C ASN A 640 3.11 20.25 -1.26
N PHE A 641 2.92 21.50 -1.68
CA PHE A 641 2.24 21.81 -2.93
C PHE A 641 3.22 22.44 -3.93
N LYS A 642 3.25 21.93 -5.15
CA LYS A 642 3.97 22.50 -6.29
C LYS A 642 3.08 22.66 -7.51
N GLY A 643 3.04 23.86 -8.09
CA GLY A 643 2.29 24.10 -9.33
C GLY A 643 1.56 25.44 -9.36
N GLN A 644 0.44 25.51 -10.06
CA GLN A 644 -0.33 26.74 -10.23
C GLN A 644 -1.71 26.61 -9.59
N ILE A 645 -2.22 27.68 -8.99
CA ILE A 645 -3.59 27.74 -8.49
C ILE A 645 -4.32 28.92 -9.14
N PHE A 646 -5.39 28.60 -9.87
CA PHE A 646 -6.32 29.55 -10.46
C PHE A 646 -7.59 29.64 -9.62
N LEU A 647 -7.95 30.84 -9.19
CA LEU A 647 -9.12 31.11 -8.35
C LEU A 647 -10.15 31.93 -9.12
N TYR A 648 -11.31 31.31 -9.38
CA TYR A 648 -12.44 31.92 -10.07
C TYR A 648 -13.66 32.08 -9.15
N GLY A 649 -14.49 33.09 -9.42
CA GLY A 649 -15.69 33.37 -8.63
C GLY A 649 -15.34 33.67 -7.17
N SER A 650 -16.02 33.02 -6.24
CA SER A 650 -15.78 33.19 -4.79
C SER A 650 -14.68 32.31 -4.21
N SER A 651 -13.81 31.71 -5.04
CA SER A 651 -12.82 30.73 -4.56
C SER A 651 -11.75 31.34 -3.66
N SER A 652 -11.39 30.64 -2.60
CA SER A 652 -10.34 31.05 -1.67
C SER A 652 -9.17 30.08 -1.60
N LEU A 653 -8.01 30.56 -1.15
CA LEU A 653 -6.78 29.80 -0.94
C LEU A 653 -6.18 30.14 0.42
N THR A 654 -5.94 29.15 1.26
CA THR A 654 -5.19 29.27 2.51
C THR A 654 -3.94 28.39 2.44
N ILE A 655 -2.76 28.98 2.67
CA ILE A 655 -1.47 28.28 2.64
C ILE A 655 -0.88 28.29 4.05
N LYS A 656 -0.90 27.13 4.73
CA LYS A 656 -0.33 26.88 6.07
C LYS A 656 1.01 26.14 6.02
N ASP A 657 1.23 25.34 4.99
CA ASP A 657 2.42 24.49 4.81
C ASP A 657 3.26 24.92 3.60
N ASN A 658 4.14 24.04 3.10
CA ASN A 658 5.07 24.36 2.02
C ASN A 658 4.33 24.56 0.69
N PHE A 659 4.50 25.73 0.09
CA PHE A 659 3.94 26.08 -1.21
C PHE A 659 5.05 26.59 -2.12
N GLU A 660 5.11 26.08 -3.35
CA GLU A 660 6.03 26.55 -4.38
C GLU A 660 5.30 26.62 -5.73
N GLY A 661 4.98 27.83 -6.21
CA GLY A 661 4.11 27.92 -7.36
C GLY A 661 3.75 29.30 -7.87
N GLY A 662 2.64 29.37 -8.62
CA GLY A 662 2.00 30.61 -9.06
C GLY A 662 0.55 30.69 -8.61
N ILE A 663 0.04 31.90 -8.36
CA ILE A 663 -1.35 32.14 -7.96
C ILE A 663 -2.01 33.10 -8.94
N PHE A 664 -3.17 32.73 -9.48
CA PHE A 664 -3.95 33.52 -10.42
C PHE A 664 -5.38 33.68 -9.90
N ALA A 665 -5.62 34.74 -9.14
CA ALA A 665 -6.93 35.09 -8.60
C ALA A 665 -7.59 36.20 -9.43
N LEU A 666 -8.76 35.90 -10.01
CA LEU A 666 -9.52 36.85 -10.83
C LEU A 666 -10.91 37.20 -10.26
N GLY A 667 -11.33 36.48 -9.21
CA GLY A 667 -12.66 36.60 -8.61
C GLY A 667 -12.75 37.61 -7.46
N ASN A 668 -13.53 37.26 -6.44
CA ASN A 668 -13.74 38.05 -5.22
C ASN A 668 -13.41 37.27 -3.92
N GLY A 669 -12.73 36.13 -4.04
CA GLY A 669 -12.29 35.36 -2.88
C GLY A 669 -11.02 35.90 -2.23
N THR A 670 -10.37 35.09 -1.39
CA THR A 670 -9.23 35.51 -0.58
C THR A 670 -8.05 34.56 -0.70
N VAL A 671 -6.83 35.10 -0.66
CA VAL A 671 -5.58 34.35 -0.54
C VAL A 671 -4.97 34.70 0.81
N LYS A 672 -4.79 33.70 1.67
CA LYS A 672 -4.22 33.84 3.02
C LYS A 672 -2.95 33.02 3.13
N ILE A 673 -1.85 33.67 3.49
CA ILE A 673 -0.56 33.02 3.76
C ILE A 673 -0.35 32.97 5.26
N GLN A 674 -0.37 31.77 5.82
CA GLN A 674 -0.07 31.45 7.23
C GLN A 674 1.21 30.60 7.36
N SER A 675 1.78 30.18 6.23
CA SER A 675 2.99 29.38 6.15
C SER A 675 4.24 30.23 6.31
N GLY A 676 5.26 29.69 6.98
CA GLY A 676 6.61 30.25 6.99
C GLY A 676 7.42 29.93 5.72
N LYS A 677 6.84 29.28 4.70
CA LYS A 677 7.51 28.86 3.46
C LYS A 677 6.57 28.90 2.24
N ALA A 678 5.95 30.05 1.96
CA ALA A 678 5.19 30.24 0.73
C ALA A 678 6.06 30.92 -0.34
N ILE A 679 6.39 30.18 -1.41
CA ILE A 679 7.27 30.64 -2.48
C ILE A 679 6.46 30.81 -3.78
N LEU A 680 6.46 32.02 -4.33
CA LEU A 680 5.98 32.30 -5.68
C LEU A 680 7.15 32.26 -6.66
N ASN A 681 7.45 31.09 -7.20
CA ASN A 681 8.50 30.90 -8.20
C ASN A 681 7.97 31.02 -9.64
N GLN A 682 6.71 31.45 -9.80
CA GLN A 682 6.06 31.74 -11.07
C GLN A 682 5.26 33.05 -10.97
N TYR A 683 5.04 33.69 -12.12
CA TYR A 683 4.30 34.95 -12.17
C TYR A 683 2.88 34.80 -11.64
N SER A 684 2.50 35.72 -10.76
CA SER A 684 1.26 35.63 -9.99
C SER A 684 0.42 36.91 -10.12
N HIS A 685 -0.90 36.73 -10.17
CA HIS A 685 -1.89 37.77 -10.36
C HIS A 685 -2.97 37.69 -9.27
N ILE A 686 -3.16 38.78 -8.54
CA ILE A 686 -4.26 38.99 -7.60
C ILE A 686 -5.09 40.17 -8.10
N LEU A 687 -6.05 39.90 -8.97
CA LEU A 687 -6.83 40.89 -9.69
C LEU A 687 -8.31 40.83 -9.30
N GLY A 688 -9.13 41.70 -9.92
CA GLY A 688 -10.55 41.80 -9.61
C GLY A 688 -10.77 42.32 -8.18
N TYR A 689 -11.59 41.60 -7.41
CA TYR A 689 -11.89 41.92 -6.01
C TYR A 689 -11.17 40.97 -5.03
N ALA A 690 -10.24 40.14 -5.53
CA ALA A 690 -9.49 39.22 -4.69
C ALA A 690 -8.53 39.98 -3.77
N ASN A 691 -8.37 39.50 -2.55
CA ASN A 691 -7.46 40.08 -1.56
C ASN A 691 -6.37 39.07 -1.18
N LEU A 692 -5.16 39.58 -0.94
CA LEU A 692 -4.03 38.81 -0.45
C LEU A 692 -3.61 39.33 0.93
N SER A 693 -3.54 38.44 1.92
CA SER A 693 -2.96 38.71 3.23
C SER A 693 -1.91 37.69 3.63
N VAL A 694 -0.87 38.17 4.31
CA VAL A 694 0.14 37.36 4.98
C VAL A 694 -0.08 37.55 6.48
N GLU A 695 -0.57 36.51 7.13
CA GLU A 695 -0.99 36.50 8.53
C GLU A 695 0.18 36.26 9.48
N ASP A 696 -0.06 36.37 10.79
CA ASP A 696 0.94 36.29 11.85
C ASP A 696 1.93 35.13 11.65
N ASN A 697 3.24 35.45 11.69
CA ASN A 697 4.36 34.53 11.45
C ASN A 697 4.44 33.90 10.05
N GLY A 698 3.58 34.33 9.11
CA GLY A 698 3.66 33.95 7.71
C GLY A 698 4.85 34.60 6.99
N GLU A 699 5.36 33.91 5.97
CA GLU A 699 6.42 34.39 5.09
C GLU A 699 6.07 34.07 3.63
N LEU A 700 5.99 35.13 2.82
CA LEU A 700 5.80 35.07 1.38
C LEU A 700 7.07 35.52 0.67
N ILE A 701 7.61 34.68 -0.20
CA ILE A 701 8.77 35.02 -1.04
C ILE A 701 8.37 34.94 -2.50
N ALA A 702 8.44 36.04 -3.24
CA ALA A 702 8.07 36.10 -4.64
C ALA A 702 9.29 36.31 -5.54
N TYR A 703 9.64 35.27 -6.31
CA TYR A 703 10.80 35.25 -7.21
C TYR A 703 10.50 35.63 -8.66
N LYS A 704 9.23 35.62 -9.07
CA LYS A 704 8.83 35.81 -10.46
C LYS A 704 7.71 36.82 -10.61
N GLY A 705 7.88 38.04 -10.09
CA GLY A 705 6.90 39.12 -10.25
C GLY A 705 5.55 38.86 -9.59
N LEU A 706 4.85 39.94 -9.24
CA LEU A 706 3.54 39.87 -8.59
C LEU A 706 2.71 41.07 -8.99
N GLN A 707 1.52 40.84 -9.53
CA GLN A 707 0.55 41.89 -9.79
C GLN A 707 -0.60 41.81 -8.79
N SER A 708 -0.89 42.91 -8.09
CA SER A 708 -2.05 43.00 -7.19
C SER A 708 -2.81 44.30 -7.41
N ALA A 709 -4.09 44.21 -7.79
CA ALA A 709 -4.96 45.37 -7.96
C ALA A 709 -5.44 45.92 -6.60
N ASN A 710 -5.53 45.07 -5.59
CA ASN A 710 -5.94 45.43 -4.24
C ASN A 710 -4.74 45.44 -3.28
N PRO A 711 -4.86 46.13 -2.12
CA PRO A 711 -3.78 46.16 -1.14
C PRO A 711 -3.39 44.77 -0.65
N ILE A 712 -2.10 44.52 -0.51
CA ILE A 712 -1.56 43.35 0.18
C ILE A 712 -1.41 43.70 1.66
N LYS A 713 -1.96 42.87 2.56
CA LYS A 713 -1.89 43.08 4.01
C LYS A 713 -0.85 42.17 4.64
N LEU A 714 0.03 42.73 5.45
CA LEU A 714 0.98 42.00 6.29
C LEU A 714 0.52 42.19 7.75
N ASN A 715 0.22 41.11 8.46
CA ASN A 715 -0.12 41.13 9.89
C ASN A 715 0.99 40.38 10.63
N ASP A 716 1.86 41.12 11.34
CA ASP A 716 3.05 40.57 12.03
C ASP A 716 3.82 39.49 11.23
N SER A 717 4.07 39.79 9.95
CA SER A 717 4.53 38.82 8.95
C SER A 717 5.57 39.36 7.97
N LYS A 718 6.10 38.49 7.10
CA LYS A 718 7.21 38.82 6.20
C LYS A 718 6.83 38.67 4.73
N VAL A 719 7.22 39.64 3.92
CA VAL A 719 7.18 39.56 2.46
C VAL A 719 8.54 39.90 1.88
N THR A 720 9.05 39.03 1.03
CA THR A 720 10.28 39.22 0.26
C THR A 720 9.96 39.23 -1.24
N LEU A 721 10.27 40.34 -1.91
CA LEU A 721 10.14 40.50 -3.36
C LEU A 721 11.54 40.52 -3.96
N SER A 722 11.90 39.49 -4.71
CA SER A 722 13.26 39.32 -5.22
C SER A 722 13.22 38.84 -6.66
N GLY A 723 13.87 39.55 -7.57
CA GLY A 723 14.01 39.06 -8.94
C GLY A 723 14.94 37.85 -9.05
N SER A 724 15.59 37.43 -7.95
CA SER A 724 16.59 36.36 -7.94
C SER A 724 17.69 36.55 -9.00
N GLY A 725 18.03 37.81 -9.29
CA GLY A 725 18.98 38.15 -10.37
C GLY A 725 18.37 38.25 -11.77
N THR A 726 17.05 38.20 -11.95
CA THR A 726 16.35 38.63 -13.17
C THR A 726 15.57 39.92 -12.93
N ASN A 727 15.25 40.69 -13.98
CA ASN A 727 14.42 41.89 -13.83
C ASN A 727 12.96 41.47 -13.75
N GLU A 728 12.36 41.55 -12.57
CA GLU A 728 10.97 41.16 -12.34
C GLU A 728 10.14 42.36 -11.89
N LEU A 729 8.93 42.49 -12.44
CA LEU A 729 8.00 43.56 -12.10
C LEU A 729 7.06 43.13 -10.97
N TYR A 730 6.99 43.97 -9.93
CA TYR A 730 6.06 43.84 -8.82
C TYR A 730 5.11 45.03 -8.84
N ASN A 731 3.92 44.85 -9.39
CA ASN A 731 2.92 45.91 -9.56
C ASN A 731 1.77 45.73 -8.57
N ILE A 732 1.87 46.38 -7.43
CA ILE A 732 1.00 46.18 -6.27
C ILE A 732 0.39 47.53 -5.89
N SER A 733 -0.93 47.66 -5.87
CA SER A 733 -1.57 48.96 -5.61
C SER A 733 -1.14 49.59 -4.28
N GLU A 734 -1.14 48.81 -3.20
CA GLU A 734 -0.67 49.24 -1.88
C GLU A 734 -0.15 48.04 -1.07
N ILE A 735 0.88 48.24 -0.25
CA ILE A 735 1.37 47.27 0.75
C ILE A 735 1.12 47.87 2.14
N ASN A 736 0.28 47.19 2.91
CA ASN A 736 -0.14 47.62 4.25
C ASN A 736 0.53 46.74 5.31
N LEU A 737 1.47 47.33 6.06
CA LEU A 737 2.16 46.69 7.16
C LEU A 737 1.41 46.97 8.47
N ASN A 738 0.80 45.94 9.04
CA ASN A 738 0.08 45.96 10.30
C ASN A 738 0.83 45.13 11.35
N GLY A 739 0.96 45.64 12.56
CA GLY A 739 1.73 44.98 13.63
C GLY A 739 3.23 45.30 13.56
N SER A 740 3.93 45.15 14.68
CA SER A 740 5.35 45.52 14.79
C SER A 740 6.33 44.49 14.25
N GLY A 741 5.88 43.26 14.03
CA GLY A 741 6.64 42.17 13.40
C GLY A 741 6.64 42.24 11.88
N SER A 742 5.82 43.12 11.28
CA SER A 742 5.68 43.22 9.83
C SER A 742 6.93 43.75 9.15
N THR A 743 7.42 42.98 8.16
CA THR A 743 8.64 43.28 7.41
C THR A 743 8.41 43.13 5.90
N LEU A 744 8.76 44.17 5.14
CA LEU A 744 8.88 44.12 3.68
C LEU A 744 10.37 44.14 3.29
N SER A 745 10.81 43.17 2.51
CA SER A 745 12.13 43.14 1.90
C SER A 745 12.03 43.12 0.38
N VAL A 746 12.77 44.00 -0.27
CA VAL A 746 12.87 44.11 -1.72
C VAL A 746 14.34 43.92 -2.09
N GLU A 747 14.60 42.92 -2.92
CA GLU A 747 15.94 42.40 -3.18
C GLU A 747 16.27 42.37 -4.68
N ASN A 748 17.50 41.93 -5.00
CA ASN A 748 18.12 41.93 -6.33
C ASN A 748 17.15 41.65 -7.49
N GLY A 749 17.01 42.64 -8.37
CA GLY A 749 16.25 42.55 -9.61
C GLY A 749 14.76 42.86 -9.50
N ALA A 750 14.28 43.25 -8.31
CA ALA A 750 12.91 43.71 -8.15
C ALA A 750 12.71 45.15 -8.64
N TYR A 751 11.69 45.34 -9.48
CA TYR A 751 11.11 46.63 -9.83
C TYR A 751 9.73 46.75 -9.17
N LEU A 752 9.63 47.52 -8.08
CA LEU A 752 8.41 47.69 -7.31
C LEU A 752 7.62 48.93 -7.78
N LEU A 753 6.37 48.74 -8.15
CA LEU A 753 5.36 49.78 -8.30
C LEU A 753 4.37 49.64 -7.17
N SER A 754 4.49 50.47 -6.12
CA SER A 754 3.55 50.39 -4.99
C SER A 754 3.60 51.59 -4.05
N LYS A 755 2.45 51.90 -3.45
CA LYS A 755 2.38 52.69 -2.23
C LYS A 755 2.61 51.79 -1.01
N ILE A 756 3.42 52.23 -0.06
CA ILE A 756 3.67 51.50 1.19
C ILE A 756 3.04 52.29 2.34
N LYS A 757 2.31 51.61 3.24
CA LYS A 757 1.72 52.22 4.42
C LYS A 757 1.97 51.36 5.65
N SER A 758 2.15 51.98 6.81
CA SER A 758 2.09 51.28 8.08
C SER A 758 1.47 52.12 9.18
N ASP A 759 0.56 51.50 9.94
CA ASP A 759 -0.07 52.11 11.11
C ASP A 759 0.68 51.75 12.42
N SER A 760 1.74 50.94 12.34
CA SER A 760 2.54 50.43 13.47
C SER A 760 4.06 50.50 13.20
N SER A 761 4.88 50.27 14.23
CA SER A 761 6.33 50.27 14.08
C SER A 761 6.80 49.10 13.20
N SER A 762 7.11 49.34 11.93
CA SER A 762 7.40 48.26 10.95
C SER A 762 8.73 48.49 10.21
N THR A 763 9.25 47.45 9.57
CA THR A 763 10.52 47.52 8.83
C THR A 763 10.31 47.38 7.33
N VAL A 764 10.90 48.30 6.56
CA VAL A 764 10.96 48.21 5.09
C VAL A 764 12.41 48.27 4.67
N SER A 765 12.82 47.32 3.83
CA SER A 765 14.19 47.23 3.36
C SER A 765 14.26 47.05 1.86
N PHE A 766 15.13 47.82 1.22
CA PHE A 766 15.60 47.62 -0.14
C PHE A 766 17.06 47.21 -0.04
N ASN A 767 17.31 45.91 0.14
CA ASN A 767 18.61 45.38 0.51
C ASN A 767 19.15 44.49 -0.62
N SER A 768 20.35 44.80 -1.07
CA SER A 768 20.97 44.12 -2.21
C SER A 768 22.50 44.18 -2.16
N ASP A 769 23.16 43.06 -2.47
CA ASP A 769 24.61 43.00 -2.67
C ASP A 769 24.94 43.24 -4.14
N CYS A 770 25.56 44.38 -4.43
CA CYS A 770 25.97 44.77 -5.78
C CYS A 770 27.09 43.90 -6.38
N LYS A 771 27.78 43.07 -5.59
CA LYS A 771 29.00 42.35 -6.02
C LYS A 771 28.79 41.34 -7.16
N SER A 772 27.56 40.96 -7.49
CA SER A 772 27.27 39.94 -8.53
C SER A 772 26.21 40.32 -9.57
N TYR A 773 25.47 41.42 -9.40
CA TYR A 773 24.28 41.73 -10.22
C TYR A 773 24.34 43.05 -11.01
N CYS A 774 25.16 44.01 -10.59
CA CYS A 774 25.09 45.40 -11.06
C CYS A 774 26.05 45.75 -12.20
N ASP A 775 26.78 44.80 -12.79
CA ASP A 775 27.84 45.09 -13.77
C ASP A 775 27.34 45.84 -15.03
N ASP A 776 26.04 45.75 -15.37
CA ASP A 776 25.36 46.57 -16.41
C ASP A 776 24.17 47.40 -15.90
N LYS A 777 23.86 47.37 -14.59
CA LYS A 777 22.69 48.02 -13.98
C LYS A 777 23.10 48.99 -12.89
N ARG A 778 22.67 50.24 -13.02
CA ARG A 778 23.05 51.33 -12.10
C ARG A 778 22.56 51.12 -10.64
N TYR A 779 21.52 50.30 -10.44
CA TYR A 779 20.94 49.98 -9.13
C TYR A 779 20.45 48.53 -9.10
N ALA A 780 20.48 47.89 -7.93
CA ALA A 780 20.07 46.50 -7.75
C ALA A 780 18.56 46.35 -7.54
N THR A 781 17.88 47.40 -7.06
CA THR A 781 16.42 47.47 -6.92
C THR A 781 15.88 48.80 -7.42
N ASN A 782 14.66 48.81 -7.96
CA ASN A 782 13.97 50.02 -8.39
C ASN A 782 12.60 50.09 -7.72
N TRP A 783 12.18 51.28 -7.31
CA TRP A 783 10.88 51.51 -6.70
C TRP A 783 10.28 52.79 -7.25
N LEU A 784 9.06 52.73 -7.78
CA LEU A 784 8.24 53.90 -8.09
C LEU A 784 7.00 53.87 -7.18
N GLY A 785 6.87 54.91 -6.35
CA GLY A 785 5.80 54.96 -5.37
C GLY A 785 6.04 55.95 -4.25
N SER A 786 5.24 55.81 -3.19
CA SER A 786 5.29 56.67 -2.00
C SER A 786 5.16 55.84 -0.74
N ILE A 787 5.60 56.40 0.39
CA ILE A 787 5.53 55.74 1.70
C ILE A 787 4.82 56.63 2.72
N ASP A 788 3.75 56.13 3.31
CA ASP A 788 3.01 56.78 4.40
C ASP A 788 3.24 56.01 5.70
N GLY A 789 4.31 56.34 6.40
CA GLY A 789 4.76 55.53 7.51
C GLY A 789 5.58 56.30 8.53
N SER A 790 4.95 57.19 9.29
CA SER A 790 5.58 57.85 10.45
C SER A 790 6.17 56.87 11.49
N ASN A 791 5.81 55.59 11.38
CA ASN A 791 6.27 54.48 12.21
C ASN A 791 7.19 53.48 11.46
N ILE A 792 7.55 53.73 10.19
CA ILE A 792 8.41 52.82 9.41
C ILE A 792 9.89 53.16 9.59
N THR A 793 10.70 52.13 9.86
CA THR A 793 12.15 52.17 9.70
C THR A 793 12.53 51.72 8.30
N LEU A 794 13.09 52.62 7.50
CA LEU A 794 13.45 52.38 6.10
C LEU A 794 14.97 52.13 5.96
N THR A 795 15.35 51.05 5.29
CA THR A 795 16.74 50.82 4.87
C THR A 795 16.81 50.74 3.34
N MET A 796 17.72 51.49 2.73
CA MET A 796 17.97 51.47 1.29
C MET A 796 19.45 51.28 1.01
N ASN A 797 19.79 50.23 0.27
CA ASN A 797 21.13 49.96 -0.20
C ASN A 797 21.09 49.64 -1.70
N ASN A 798 21.79 50.42 -2.52
CA ASN A 798 21.81 50.27 -3.98
C ASN A 798 20.42 50.31 -4.65
N ASN A 799 19.54 51.17 -4.15
CA ASN A 799 18.17 51.35 -4.64
C ASN A 799 17.99 52.64 -5.45
N ASN A 800 17.09 52.61 -6.43
CA ASN A 800 16.57 53.80 -7.10
C ASN A 800 15.09 53.99 -6.77
N TRP A 801 14.77 55.03 -6.01
CA TRP A 801 13.41 55.39 -5.63
C TRP A 801 12.94 56.62 -6.40
N LEU A 802 11.96 56.40 -7.29
CA LEU A 802 11.21 57.43 -7.99
C LEU A 802 9.97 57.79 -7.15
N VAL A 803 9.98 58.98 -6.54
CA VAL A 803 8.91 59.43 -5.64
C VAL A 803 7.78 60.03 -6.45
N ASN A 804 6.55 59.55 -6.26
CA ASN A 804 5.38 60.05 -7.00
C ASN A 804 4.31 60.74 -6.13
N HIS A 805 4.41 60.68 -4.80
CA HIS A 805 3.53 61.38 -3.86
C HIS A 805 4.30 61.72 -2.56
N ASN A 806 3.68 62.55 -1.70
CA ASN A 806 4.26 62.90 -0.39
C ASN A 806 4.58 61.64 0.41
N SER A 807 5.76 61.62 1.02
CA SER A 807 6.28 60.45 1.72
C SER A 807 6.82 60.82 3.10
N SER A 808 6.57 59.95 4.09
CA SER A 808 7.05 60.09 5.47
C SER A 808 7.54 58.75 6.02
N VAL A 809 8.62 58.80 6.80
CA VAL A 809 9.21 57.65 7.51
C VAL A 809 9.62 58.06 8.92
N SER A 810 9.68 57.10 9.85
CA SER A 810 10.17 57.35 11.22
C SER A 810 11.67 57.60 11.23
N SER A 811 12.42 56.73 10.56
CA SER A 811 13.86 56.83 10.37
C SER A 811 14.27 56.18 9.05
N ALA A 812 15.40 56.63 8.48
CA ALA A 812 15.93 56.08 7.24
C ALA A 812 17.45 55.91 7.30
N SER A 813 17.94 54.78 6.80
CA SER A 813 19.35 54.54 6.49
C SER A 813 19.50 54.34 4.99
N ILE A 814 20.26 55.23 4.33
CA ILE A 814 20.36 55.29 2.87
C ILE A 814 21.83 55.18 2.48
N ASN A 815 22.18 54.15 1.71
CA ASN A 815 23.52 53.88 1.21
C ASN A 815 23.48 53.60 -0.30
N ASN A 816 24.38 54.23 -1.07
CA ASN A 816 24.51 54.04 -2.52
C ASN A 816 23.18 54.06 -3.30
N SER A 817 22.21 54.86 -2.84
CA SER A 817 20.85 54.88 -3.38
C SER A 817 20.50 56.29 -3.85
N VAL A 818 19.58 56.38 -4.80
CA VAL A 818 19.04 57.66 -5.30
C VAL A 818 17.56 57.77 -4.98
N ILE A 819 17.17 58.95 -4.52
CA ILE A 819 15.77 59.36 -4.35
C ILE A 819 15.52 60.48 -5.35
N ASP A 820 14.71 60.19 -6.37
CA ASP A 820 14.33 61.14 -7.41
C ASP A 820 12.93 61.68 -7.12
N MET A 821 12.87 62.97 -6.80
CA MET A 821 11.62 63.69 -6.56
C MET A 821 11.13 64.46 -7.79
N SER A 822 11.85 64.40 -8.92
CA SER A 822 11.48 65.13 -10.15
C SER A 822 10.25 64.55 -10.85
N SER A 823 9.90 63.30 -10.56
CA SER A 823 8.66 62.64 -11.01
C SER A 823 7.38 63.13 -10.32
N TYR A 824 7.48 64.08 -9.38
CA TYR A 824 6.37 64.65 -8.62
C TYR A 824 5.61 65.77 -9.37
N ASN A 825 6.09 66.22 -10.53
CA ASN A 825 5.47 67.30 -11.31
C ASN A 825 4.32 66.85 -12.21
#